data_AF-T1B6L5-F1
#
_entry.id   AF-T1B6L5-F1
#
_cell.length_a   1.000
_cell.length_b   1.000
_cell.length_c   1.000
_cell.angle_alpha   90.00
_cell.angle_beta   90.00
_cell.angle_gamma   90.00
#
_symmetry.space_group_name_H-M   'P 1'
#
loop_
_entity.id
_entity.type
_entity.pdbx_description
1 polymer ?
#
loop_
_entity_poly.entity_id
_entity_poly.type
_entity_poly.pdbx_seq_one_letter_code
_entity_poly.pdbx_strand_id
1 'polypeptide(L)'
;MAQATTFAADEDPLSVAEGFAAAKSELDDAWAAVAPAAAWNNFPGWDELADDALASATMARRILERLSAHARAGITLDTVFRAYTMEAEARSTLSRLACNESIRTMLGDLFDGAGTDLERLADTHAWGELVCSCQLPTGLTRALLSDDPWNTLAKARELFREIDTGSAEARTRLEGLSAFGAFNWDEWQRQVRGSQGRDRPSEIRLRLEVAIGSLEAVLPWSKYLSLRERACLEGMVEFVTAMEAGVIPSDRLASAFELSAYQSIGRTIYQSYPELSRFSGTSHERIRSDYRALDAEIISITGRDFASRIDRDKRVPDGQRGIAVGDFTEMHLLRREINKQRRHIPIRQLMKRAGRALQELKPCFMMGPLSVAQYLEQGALRFDLVVMDEASQLRPEESIGAIARGSQLVVVGDPKQLPPTSFFDRMLDAGDDEDEDETPAISGMESILDICQQLFTPVRSLRWHYRSHHESLIAFSNHHFYKNLIVFPSPYARNPGLGVKYRYVRGGSYKDRRNVPEAQRVVDAVLDHMIKRPDESLGVVTLNRTQRELIEELLDKKLKAFAEGAGYLAHWEAEGWPFFVKNLENVQGDERDVIFISTTFGKVPGTDKVRQNFGPISRPDGWRRLNVLFTRSKRRIELFTSMEPEDIVTDEGTPRGTKALRDYLDFAKRGVLVTTDQCDRDPDSDFEVSVANVVTSLGYAVKPQLGVAGFFLDMAVRNPDRPGEYLAGIECDGATYHSGFSVRDRDRIRQEILESLGWKGRIYRIWSTDWFYNPRRETVRLSAFLAERRRLSLAEGPEEEDVQDQDNTADDPAGTIAAAVIEELAEAITASTAEEDLFVEVGDRVTYCFADAPDDRHSVLIVDSESNAKMGIINEQTPVAQVLLGSSPGDVGQLEVTGQRSRQLHVLKIQRRDDERSS
;
A
#
# COMPACT_ATOMS: atom_id res chain seq x y z
N MET A 1 -21.50 -10.30 44.99
CA MET A 1 -20.46 -11.35 45.03
C MET A 1 -20.83 -12.67 44.33
N ALA A 2 -22.01 -12.81 43.69
CA ALA A 2 -22.33 -13.97 42.83
C ALA A 2 -22.55 -13.61 41.34
N GLN A 3 -22.21 -12.38 40.93
CA GLN A 3 -22.16 -11.92 39.53
C GLN A 3 -20.81 -11.26 39.19
N ALA A 4 -19.82 -11.40 40.08
CA ALA A 4 -18.48 -10.79 39.93
C ALA A 4 -17.43 -11.81 39.45
N THR A 5 -17.85 -13.00 39.01
CA THR A 5 -16.98 -14.10 38.59
C THR A 5 -17.23 -14.51 37.14
N THR A 6 -17.86 -13.66 36.32
CA THR A 6 -18.21 -14.01 34.92
C THR A 6 -17.83 -12.95 33.89
N PHE A 7 -16.87 -12.06 34.20
CA PHE A 7 -16.36 -11.07 33.24
C PHE A 7 -14.82 -10.96 33.23
N ALA A 8 -14.14 -12.02 33.62
CA ALA A 8 -12.69 -12.12 33.54
C ALA A 8 -12.30 -13.41 32.79
N ALA A 9 -12.51 -13.42 31.47
CA ALA A 9 -11.81 -14.28 30.53
C ALA A 9 -12.08 -13.82 29.08
N ASP A 10 -11.00 -13.34 28.45
CA ASP A 10 -10.65 -13.37 27.02
C ASP A 10 -11.47 -12.66 25.92
N GLU A 11 -10.68 -12.08 24.99
CA GLU A 11 -10.95 -11.66 23.59
C GLU A 11 -11.74 -10.34 23.36
N ASP A 12 -11.45 -9.44 22.41
CA ASP A 12 -10.54 -9.29 21.26
C ASP A 12 -10.72 -7.82 20.78
N PRO A 13 -9.69 -7.04 20.36
CA PRO A 13 -9.82 -5.64 19.90
C PRO A 13 -10.86 -5.36 18.80
N LEU A 14 -11.41 -6.36 18.10
CA LEU A 14 -12.54 -6.19 17.16
C LEU A 14 -13.88 -5.82 17.85
N SER A 15 -14.06 -6.12 19.14
CA SER A 15 -15.29 -5.84 19.92
C SER A 15 -15.53 -4.34 20.18
N VAL A 16 -14.47 -3.53 20.27
CA VAL A 16 -14.59 -2.08 20.49
C VAL A 16 -15.11 -1.36 19.23
N ALA A 17 -14.79 -1.88 18.05
CA ALA A 17 -15.26 -1.33 16.77
C ALA A 17 -16.74 -1.65 16.53
N GLU A 18 -17.21 -2.84 16.90
CA GLU A 18 -18.63 -3.23 16.85
C GLU A 18 -19.45 -2.48 17.92
N GLY A 19 -18.90 -2.27 19.12
CA GLY A 19 -19.52 -1.45 20.17
C GLY A 19 -19.64 0.03 19.79
N PHE A 20 -18.65 0.59 19.08
CA PHE A 20 -18.69 1.96 18.57
C PHE A 20 -19.55 2.13 17.30
N ALA A 21 -19.79 1.05 16.57
CA ALA A 21 -20.75 0.98 15.48
C ALA A 21 -22.19 0.89 16.01
N ALA A 22 -22.43 0.08 17.05
CA ALA A 22 -23.71 -0.01 17.75
C ALA A 22 -24.07 1.31 18.44
N ALA A 23 -23.14 1.90 19.21
CA ALA A 23 -23.38 3.17 19.90
C ALA A 23 -23.61 4.35 18.96
N LYS A 24 -23.00 4.36 17.76
CA LYS A 24 -23.31 5.36 16.73
C LYS A 24 -24.59 5.05 15.96
N SER A 25 -24.95 3.78 15.73
CA SER A 25 -26.27 3.43 15.18
C SER A 25 -27.38 3.91 16.12
N GLU A 26 -27.22 3.70 17.43
CA GLU A 26 -28.15 4.20 18.45
C GLU A 26 -28.19 5.73 18.49
N LEU A 27 -27.06 6.42 18.27
CA LEU A 27 -27.00 7.88 18.23
C LEU A 27 -27.60 8.46 16.94
N ASP A 28 -27.38 7.81 15.79
CA ASP A 28 -27.91 8.20 14.48
C ASP A 28 -29.44 7.92 14.44
N ASP A 29 -29.91 6.85 15.07
CA ASP A 29 -31.34 6.54 15.28
C ASP A 29 -32.00 7.52 16.26
N ALA A 30 -31.31 7.89 17.35
CA ALA A 30 -31.78 8.92 18.29
C ALA A 30 -31.81 10.32 17.65
N TRP A 31 -30.91 10.61 16.72
CA TRP A 31 -30.89 11.87 15.98
C TRP A 31 -31.97 11.91 14.87
N ALA A 32 -32.22 10.79 14.20
CA ALA A 32 -33.33 10.63 13.24
C ALA A 32 -34.71 10.73 13.92
N ALA A 33 -34.81 10.38 15.21
CA ALA A 33 -36.02 10.53 16.00
C ALA A 33 -36.37 11.99 16.35
N VAL A 34 -35.42 12.94 16.19
CA VAL A 34 -35.57 14.31 16.72
C VAL A 34 -35.59 15.39 15.62
N ALA A 35 -35.45 15.04 14.33
CA ALA A 35 -35.46 16.00 13.23
C ALA A 35 -36.28 15.47 12.03
N PRO A 36 -37.42 16.03 11.57
CA PRO A 36 -38.13 17.27 12.00
C PRO A 36 -39.70 17.24 12.01
N ALA A 37 -40.28 18.02 12.95
CA ALA A 37 -41.48 18.90 12.87
C ALA A 37 -42.95 18.40 12.66
N ALA A 38 -43.83 18.93 13.55
CA ALA A 38 -45.18 19.50 13.34
C ALA A 38 -46.47 18.71 13.68
N ALA A 39 -47.33 19.38 14.47
CA ALA A 39 -48.81 19.33 14.55
C ALA A 39 -49.55 18.30 15.46
N TRP A 40 -50.64 18.78 16.06
CA TRP A 40 -51.51 18.17 17.10
C TRP A 40 -52.43 17.00 16.64
N ASN A 41 -52.86 16.20 17.63
CA ASN A 41 -54.10 15.36 17.74
C ASN A 41 -54.33 14.12 16.84
N ASN A 42 -54.31 12.92 17.44
CA ASN A 42 -55.43 11.94 17.41
C ASN A 42 -55.12 10.69 18.28
N PHE A 43 -55.86 10.48 19.38
CA PHE A 43 -55.96 9.17 20.03
C PHE A 43 -57.36 8.60 19.73
N PRO A 44 -57.49 7.51 18.94
CA PRO A 44 -58.76 6.82 18.74
C PRO A 44 -59.10 5.95 19.97
N GLY A 45 -60.35 6.00 20.46
CA GLY A 45 -60.88 5.07 21.49
C GLY A 45 -61.31 5.68 22.83
N TRP A 46 -61.32 7.01 22.99
CA TRP A 46 -61.73 7.66 24.24
C TRP A 46 -63.24 7.53 24.53
N ASP A 47 -64.08 7.47 23.50
CA ASP A 47 -65.54 7.42 23.66
C ASP A 47 -66.03 6.07 24.24
N GLU A 48 -65.39 4.94 23.91
CA GLU A 48 -65.74 3.61 24.46
C GLU A 48 -65.44 3.50 25.96
N LEU A 49 -64.34 4.13 26.42
CA LEU A 49 -63.96 4.16 27.84
C LEU A 49 -64.90 5.05 28.68
N ALA A 50 -65.49 6.08 28.08
CA ALA A 50 -66.47 6.94 28.75
C ALA A 50 -67.85 6.26 28.88
N ASP A 51 -68.26 5.48 27.87
CA ASP A 51 -69.55 4.76 27.88
C ASP A 51 -69.56 3.58 28.88
N ASP A 52 -68.45 2.85 29.03
CA ASP A 52 -68.33 1.76 30.03
C ASP A 52 -68.37 2.28 31.48
N ALA A 53 -67.82 3.48 31.71
CA ALA A 53 -67.89 4.16 33.00
C ALA A 53 -69.33 4.62 33.32
N LEU A 54 -70.09 5.06 32.30
CA LEU A 54 -71.47 5.51 32.45
C LEU A 54 -72.45 4.34 32.71
N ALA A 55 -72.21 3.17 32.08
CA ALA A 55 -72.99 1.95 32.32
C ALA A 55 -72.82 1.42 33.75
N SER A 56 -71.60 1.45 34.27
CA SER A 56 -71.27 1.01 35.64
C SER A 56 -71.89 1.91 36.72
N ALA A 57 -71.93 3.22 36.48
CA ALA A 57 -72.57 4.19 37.39
C ALA A 57 -74.11 4.04 37.45
N THR A 58 -74.73 3.62 36.35
CA THR A 58 -76.20 3.47 36.25
C THR A 58 -76.70 2.21 36.98
N MET A 59 -75.89 1.13 36.99
CA MET A 59 -76.17 -0.11 37.73
C MET A 59 -76.15 0.10 39.26
N ALA A 60 -75.17 0.87 39.75
CA ALA A 60 -75.03 1.19 41.18
C ALA A 60 -76.21 2.02 41.73
N ARG A 61 -76.75 2.94 40.92
CA ARG A 61 -77.90 3.77 41.29
C ARG A 61 -79.19 2.95 41.45
N ARG A 62 -79.38 1.90 40.64
CA ARG A 62 -80.57 1.03 40.65
C ARG A 62 -80.65 0.11 41.88
N ILE A 63 -79.50 -0.26 42.45
CA ILE A 63 -79.40 -1.08 43.68
C ILE A 63 -79.65 -0.22 44.92
N LEU A 64 -79.19 1.04 44.90
CA LEU A 64 -79.39 2.01 45.99
C LEU A 64 -80.88 2.39 46.18
N GLU A 65 -81.64 2.52 45.09
CA GLU A 65 -83.08 2.86 45.11
C GLU A 65 -83.98 1.72 45.62
N ARG A 66 -83.52 0.46 45.58
CA ARG A 66 -84.28 -0.70 46.10
C ARG A 66 -84.07 -0.96 47.60
N LEU A 67 -82.95 -0.52 48.15
CA LEU A 67 -82.60 -0.75 49.56
C LEU A 67 -83.09 0.36 50.51
N SER A 68 -83.50 1.52 49.99
CA SER A 68 -84.00 2.66 50.77
C SER A 68 -85.43 2.49 51.31
N ALA A 69 -86.17 1.45 50.87
CA ALA A 69 -87.55 1.20 51.32
C ALA A 69 -87.65 0.48 52.67
N HIS A 70 -86.56 -0.07 53.22
CA HIS A 70 -86.61 -0.97 54.38
C HIS A 70 -85.64 -0.60 55.53
N ALA A 71 -85.03 0.58 55.52
CA ALA A 71 -84.11 1.01 56.58
C ALA A 71 -84.46 2.41 57.11
N ARG A 72 -84.55 2.57 58.44
CA ARG A 72 -84.59 3.91 59.07
C ARG A 72 -83.21 4.55 58.99
N ALA A 73 -83.17 5.87 58.81
CA ALA A 73 -81.94 6.63 58.69
C ALA A 73 -81.03 6.43 59.92
N GLY A 74 -79.76 6.06 59.67
CA GLY A 74 -78.69 6.02 60.66
C GLY A 74 -78.10 4.65 61.01
N ILE A 75 -78.51 3.54 60.38
CA ILE A 75 -77.99 2.19 60.67
C ILE A 75 -77.31 1.59 59.44
N THR A 76 -76.08 1.06 59.58
CA THR A 76 -75.36 0.40 58.48
C THR A 76 -75.79 -1.06 58.33
N LEU A 77 -75.74 -1.59 57.11
CA LEU A 77 -76.15 -2.98 56.77
C LEU A 77 -75.36 -4.06 57.55
N ASP A 78 -74.13 -3.75 57.96
CA ASP A 78 -73.31 -4.58 58.84
C ASP A 78 -73.93 -4.74 60.25
N THR A 79 -74.59 -3.70 60.76
CA THR A 79 -75.18 -3.70 62.10
C THR A 79 -76.42 -4.59 62.21
N VAL A 80 -77.16 -4.78 61.11
CA VAL A 80 -78.35 -5.64 61.06
C VAL A 80 -77.97 -7.13 61.04
N PHE A 81 -76.87 -7.48 60.35
CA PHE A 81 -76.37 -8.86 60.30
C PHE A 81 -75.63 -9.28 61.59
N ARG A 82 -74.96 -8.36 62.29
CA ARG A 82 -74.27 -8.66 63.56
C ARG A 82 -75.21 -8.89 64.76
N ALA A 83 -76.38 -8.27 64.79
CA ALA A 83 -77.32 -8.43 65.92
C ALA A 83 -77.96 -9.83 66.00
N TYR A 84 -78.13 -10.51 64.86
CA TYR A 84 -78.80 -11.81 64.79
C TYR A 84 -77.88 -13.00 65.13
N THR A 85 -76.57 -12.82 64.98
CA THR A 85 -75.56 -13.85 65.30
C THR A 85 -75.06 -13.77 66.74
N MET A 86 -75.07 -12.60 67.37
CA MET A 86 -74.52 -12.40 68.72
C MET A 86 -75.42 -12.85 69.88
N GLU A 87 -76.73 -13.00 69.68
CA GLU A 87 -77.65 -13.48 70.74
C GLU A 87 -77.51 -15.00 71.01
N ALA A 88 -77.23 -15.78 69.96
CA ALA A 88 -77.12 -17.24 70.04
C ALA A 88 -75.78 -17.71 70.65
N GLU A 89 -74.67 -17.01 70.37
CA GLU A 89 -73.34 -17.35 70.90
C GLU A 89 -73.12 -16.92 72.35
N ALA A 90 -73.73 -15.82 72.80
CA ALA A 90 -73.57 -15.32 74.17
C ALA A 90 -74.16 -16.28 75.22
N ARG A 91 -75.30 -16.91 74.95
CA ARG A 91 -75.92 -17.90 75.86
C ARG A 91 -75.14 -19.22 75.94
N SER A 92 -74.49 -19.64 74.86
CA SER A 92 -73.67 -20.86 74.80
C SER A 92 -72.35 -20.70 75.56
N THR A 93 -71.71 -19.54 75.42
CA THR A 93 -70.38 -19.27 75.99
C THR A 93 -70.42 -19.06 77.51
N LEU A 94 -71.45 -18.39 78.03
CA LEU A 94 -71.68 -18.22 79.47
C LEU A 94 -71.92 -19.56 80.20
N SER A 95 -72.58 -20.53 79.55
CA SER A 95 -72.81 -21.85 80.13
C SER A 95 -71.55 -22.74 80.15
N ARG A 96 -70.60 -22.52 79.24
CA ARG A 96 -69.30 -23.22 79.19
C ARG A 96 -68.29 -22.68 80.20
N LEU A 97 -68.29 -21.35 80.40
CA LEU A 97 -67.38 -20.67 81.34
C LEU A 97 -67.71 -20.98 82.80
N ALA A 98 -68.99 -21.15 83.15
CA ALA A 98 -69.42 -21.52 84.50
C ALA A 98 -68.98 -22.93 84.95
N CYS A 99 -68.59 -23.81 84.01
CA CYS A 99 -68.24 -25.21 84.28
C CYS A 99 -66.73 -25.51 84.15
N ASN A 100 -65.86 -24.52 83.90
CA ASN A 100 -64.44 -24.75 83.64
C ASN A 100 -63.55 -24.44 84.86
N GLU A 101 -63.04 -25.49 85.50
CA GLU A 101 -62.30 -25.43 86.76
C GLU A 101 -60.95 -24.69 86.64
N SER A 102 -60.30 -24.72 85.47
CA SER A 102 -59.00 -24.06 85.26
C SER A 102 -59.06 -22.52 85.21
N ILE A 103 -60.19 -21.97 84.76
CA ILE A 103 -60.39 -20.51 84.65
C ILE A 103 -60.59 -19.90 86.04
N ARG A 104 -61.22 -20.65 86.96
CA ARG A 104 -61.37 -20.25 88.37
C ARG A 104 -60.03 -20.14 89.09
N THR A 105 -59.05 -20.98 88.75
CA THR A 105 -57.72 -20.97 89.34
C THR A 105 -56.84 -19.82 88.84
N MET A 106 -57.00 -19.42 87.57
CA MET A 106 -56.19 -18.35 86.95
C MET A 106 -56.64 -16.95 87.35
N LEU A 107 -57.95 -16.71 87.48
CA LEU A 107 -58.52 -15.39 87.76
C LEU A 107 -58.65 -15.09 89.28
N GLY A 108 -58.52 -16.10 90.14
CA GLY A 108 -58.54 -15.93 91.60
C GLY A 108 -59.75 -15.15 92.10
N ASP A 109 -59.51 -14.13 92.94
CA ASP A 109 -60.55 -13.28 93.56
C ASP A 109 -61.26 -12.33 92.56
N LEU A 110 -60.81 -12.27 91.29
CA LEU A 110 -61.37 -11.37 90.27
C LEU A 110 -62.49 -11.99 89.42
N PHE A 111 -62.82 -13.28 89.60
CA PHE A 111 -63.88 -13.96 88.84
C PHE A 111 -65.21 -14.03 89.61
N ASP A 112 -66.21 -13.28 89.14
CA ASP A 112 -67.57 -13.22 89.71
C ASP A 112 -68.65 -13.59 88.68
N GLY A 113 -68.48 -14.73 88.00
CA GLY A 113 -69.47 -15.24 87.04
C GLY A 113 -69.88 -14.19 85.98
N ALA A 114 -71.19 -13.93 85.84
CA ALA A 114 -71.72 -12.93 84.91
C ALA A 114 -71.45 -11.46 85.33
N GLY A 115 -70.92 -11.22 86.54
CA GLY A 115 -70.50 -9.91 87.06
C GLY A 115 -68.99 -9.68 87.01
N THR A 116 -68.21 -10.61 86.45
CA THR A 116 -66.78 -10.40 86.19
C THR A 116 -66.59 -9.16 85.32
N ASP A 117 -65.77 -8.20 85.75
CA ASP A 117 -65.44 -7.01 84.97
C ASP A 117 -64.55 -7.40 83.78
N LEU A 118 -65.20 -7.84 82.71
CA LEU A 118 -64.57 -8.27 81.48
C LEU A 118 -63.89 -7.11 80.74
N GLU A 119 -64.32 -5.86 80.97
CA GLU A 119 -63.67 -4.68 80.38
C GLU A 119 -62.28 -4.49 80.98
N ARG A 120 -62.14 -4.55 82.30
CA ARG A 120 -60.84 -4.38 82.94
C ARG A 120 -59.84 -5.50 82.60
N LEU A 121 -60.32 -6.73 82.44
CA LEU A 121 -59.51 -7.86 81.98
C LEU A 121 -59.13 -7.75 80.51
N ALA A 122 -60.07 -7.32 79.66
CA ALA A 122 -59.81 -7.05 78.25
C ALA A 122 -58.80 -5.91 78.06
N ASP A 123 -58.90 -4.82 78.84
CA ASP A 123 -57.98 -3.69 78.80
C ASP A 123 -56.56 -4.09 79.23
N THR A 124 -56.45 -4.92 80.28
CA THR A 124 -55.15 -5.42 80.76
C THR A 124 -54.50 -6.37 79.73
N HIS A 125 -55.29 -7.25 79.13
CA HIS A 125 -54.83 -8.13 78.04
C HIS A 125 -54.45 -7.31 76.80
N ALA A 126 -55.28 -6.35 76.39
CA ALA A 126 -55.04 -5.50 75.24
C ALA A 126 -53.76 -4.67 75.40
N TRP A 127 -53.50 -4.13 76.59
CA TRP A 127 -52.23 -3.45 76.89
C TRP A 127 -51.03 -4.41 76.75
N GLY A 128 -51.11 -5.60 77.35
CA GLY A 128 -50.05 -6.60 77.26
C GLY A 128 -49.80 -7.08 75.83
N GLU A 129 -50.86 -7.30 75.06
CA GLU A 129 -50.81 -7.69 73.66
C GLU A 129 -50.21 -6.58 72.79
N LEU A 130 -50.59 -5.32 73.01
CA LEU A 130 -50.00 -4.16 72.34
C LEU A 130 -48.50 -4.07 72.61
N VAL A 131 -48.09 -4.14 73.88
CA VAL A 131 -46.67 -4.06 74.27
C VAL A 131 -45.85 -5.20 73.64
N CYS A 132 -46.40 -6.42 73.62
CA CYS A 132 -45.76 -7.57 72.97
C CYS A 132 -45.71 -7.46 71.45
N SER A 133 -46.76 -6.91 70.81
CA SER A 133 -46.82 -6.71 69.36
C SER A 133 -45.81 -5.68 68.84
N CYS A 134 -45.37 -4.76 69.70
CA CYS A 134 -44.37 -3.74 69.37
C CYS A 134 -42.93 -4.30 69.22
N GLN A 135 -42.70 -5.60 69.46
CA GLN A 135 -41.39 -6.27 69.32
C GLN A 135 -40.24 -5.53 70.03
N LEU A 136 -40.52 -4.98 71.21
CA LEU A 136 -39.56 -4.19 71.96
C LEU A 136 -38.44 -5.09 72.56
N PRO A 137 -37.24 -4.54 72.80
CA PRO A 137 -36.17 -5.27 73.48
C PRO A 137 -36.63 -5.80 74.84
N THR A 138 -36.18 -7.00 75.21
CA THR A 138 -36.72 -7.78 76.35
C THR A 138 -36.72 -7.01 77.67
N GLY A 139 -35.74 -6.13 77.89
CA GLY A 139 -35.68 -5.28 79.08
C GLY A 139 -36.77 -4.21 79.14
N LEU A 140 -37.15 -3.63 78.00
CA LEU A 140 -38.18 -2.60 77.90
C LEU A 140 -39.59 -3.22 77.96
N THR A 141 -39.77 -4.36 77.31
CA THR A 141 -41.01 -5.16 77.37
C THR A 141 -41.32 -5.55 78.82
N ARG A 142 -40.31 -6.01 79.57
CA ARG A 142 -40.48 -6.38 80.99
C ARG A 142 -40.79 -5.16 81.88
N ALA A 143 -40.26 -3.98 81.55
CA ALA A 143 -40.54 -2.74 82.29
C ALA A 143 -41.95 -2.19 82.01
N LEU A 144 -42.43 -2.26 80.76
CA LEU A 144 -43.78 -1.80 80.37
C LEU A 144 -44.91 -2.76 80.79
N LEU A 145 -44.56 -3.99 81.18
CA LEU A 145 -45.46 -4.99 81.77
C LEU A 145 -45.34 -5.06 83.31
N SER A 146 -44.60 -4.13 83.93
CA SER A 146 -44.45 -4.05 85.39
C SER A 146 -45.59 -3.25 86.05
N ASP A 147 -45.61 -3.20 87.38
CA ASP A 147 -46.66 -2.55 88.16
C ASP A 147 -46.72 -1.00 88.02
N ASP A 148 -45.74 -0.36 87.36
CA ASP A 148 -45.73 1.09 87.08
C ASP A 148 -45.25 1.42 85.63
N PRO A 149 -46.07 1.14 84.61
CA PRO A 149 -45.70 1.35 83.21
C PRO A 149 -45.62 2.84 82.81
N TRP A 150 -46.28 3.71 83.57
CA TRP A 150 -46.42 5.13 83.25
C TRP A 150 -45.11 5.90 83.40
N ASN A 151 -44.32 5.57 84.42
CA ASN A 151 -43.02 6.19 84.66
C ASN A 151 -42.00 5.83 83.57
N THR A 152 -42.00 4.57 83.12
CA THR A 152 -41.18 4.11 81.99
C THR A 152 -41.59 4.79 80.68
N LEU A 153 -42.90 4.94 80.44
CA LEU A 153 -43.41 5.63 79.24
C LEU A 153 -43.08 7.13 79.26
N ALA A 154 -43.12 7.77 80.43
CA ALA A 154 -42.78 9.18 80.60
C ALA A 154 -41.30 9.45 80.26
N LYS A 155 -40.38 8.62 80.78
CA LYS A 155 -38.94 8.71 80.46
C LYS A 155 -38.66 8.45 78.98
N ALA A 156 -39.34 7.48 78.36
CA ALA A 156 -39.19 7.20 76.94
C ALA A 156 -39.67 8.38 76.07
N ARG A 157 -40.77 9.03 76.45
CA ARG A 157 -41.27 10.24 75.78
C ARG A 157 -40.31 11.42 75.91
N GLU A 158 -39.66 11.57 77.05
CA GLU A 158 -38.66 12.61 77.30
C GLU A 158 -37.43 12.43 76.40
N LEU A 159 -36.86 11.22 76.36
CA LEU A 159 -35.75 10.89 75.45
C LEU A 159 -36.12 11.06 73.97
N PHE A 160 -37.33 10.66 73.58
CA PHE A 160 -37.78 10.86 72.19
C PHE A 160 -37.89 12.34 71.83
N ARG A 161 -38.38 13.17 72.76
CA ARG A 161 -38.46 14.63 72.57
C ARG A 161 -37.06 15.25 72.45
N GLU A 162 -36.08 14.79 73.22
CA GLU A 162 -34.68 15.26 73.09
C GLU A 162 -34.09 14.92 71.72
N ILE A 163 -34.32 13.69 71.22
CA ILE A 163 -33.85 13.25 69.89
C ILE A 163 -34.51 14.06 68.77
N ASP A 164 -35.82 14.29 68.85
CA ASP A 164 -36.57 15.06 67.86
C ASP A 164 -36.11 16.54 67.85
N THR A 165 -35.90 17.12 69.03
CA THR A 165 -35.37 18.48 69.19
C THR A 165 -33.97 18.60 68.61
N GLY A 166 -33.06 17.67 68.92
CA GLY A 166 -31.70 17.65 68.37
C GLY A 166 -31.67 17.47 66.85
N SER A 167 -32.60 16.69 66.29
CA SER A 167 -32.74 16.51 64.84
C SER A 167 -33.24 17.77 64.14
N ALA A 168 -34.21 18.47 64.74
CA ALA A 168 -34.72 19.76 64.25
C ALA A 168 -33.64 20.86 64.30
N GLU A 169 -32.84 20.91 65.37
CA GLU A 169 -31.71 21.84 65.46
C GLU A 169 -30.63 21.56 64.42
N ALA A 170 -30.27 20.29 64.21
CA ALA A 170 -29.30 19.88 63.20
C ALA A 170 -29.77 20.27 61.79
N ARG A 171 -31.06 20.03 61.49
CA ARG A 171 -31.69 20.46 60.23
C ARG A 171 -31.58 21.97 60.05
N THR A 172 -31.95 22.75 61.06
CA THR A 172 -31.88 24.22 61.02
C THR A 172 -30.45 24.72 60.76
N ARG A 173 -29.45 24.12 61.42
CA ARG A 173 -28.03 24.48 61.23
C ARG A 173 -27.51 24.13 59.83
N LEU A 174 -27.96 23.01 59.26
CA LEU A 174 -27.58 22.57 57.92
C LEU A 174 -28.31 23.31 56.81
N GLU A 175 -29.57 23.70 57.01
CA GLU A 175 -30.27 24.65 56.14
C GLU A 175 -29.53 26.00 56.11
N GLY A 176 -28.85 26.40 57.19
CA GLY A 176 -27.94 27.55 57.20
C GLY A 176 -26.77 27.45 56.22
N LEU A 177 -26.35 26.25 55.79
CA LEU A 177 -25.34 26.07 54.75
C LEU A 177 -25.81 26.55 53.37
N SER A 178 -27.13 26.72 53.16
CA SER A 178 -27.67 27.30 51.94
C SER A 178 -27.20 28.75 51.69
N ALA A 179 -26.70 29.43 52.73
CA ALA A 179 -26.08 30.75 52.58
C ALA A 179 -24.74 30.69 51.81
N PHE A 180 -24.10 29.53 51.73
CA PHE A 180 -22.81 29.32 51.06
C PHE A 180 -22.96 28.57 49.71
N GLY A 181 -24.19 28.23 49.30
CA GLY A 181 -24.48 27.54 48.03
C GLY A 181 -25.87 26.89 48.00
N ALA A 182 -26.26 26.26 46.88
CA ALA A 182 -27.53 25.54 46.83
C ALA A 182 -27.46 24.23 47.65
N PHE A 183 -28.23 24.16 48.73
CA PHE A 183 -28.34 22.96 49.57
C PHE A 183 -29.81 22.58 49.76
N ASN A 184 -30.17 21.34 49.42
CA ASN A 184 -31.51 20.79 49.62
C ASN A 184 -31.46 19.60 50.58
N TRP A 185 -32.12 19.75 51.73
CA TRP A 185 -32.17 18.73 52.78
C TRP A 185 -32.76 17.40 52.31
N ASP A 186 -33.88 17.45 51.59
CA ASP A 186 -34.62 16.26 51.15
C ASP A 186 -33.87 15.50 50.07
N GLU A 187 -33.20 16.20 49.15
CA GLU A 187 -32.33 15.59 48.17
C GLU A 187 -31.09 14.99 48.80
N TRP A 188 -30.46 15.72 49.73
CA TRP A 188 -29.31 15.21 50.47
C TRP A 188 -29.71 13.89 51.14
N GLN A 189 -30.82 13.82 51.86
CA GLN A 189 -31.29 12.62 52.58
C GLN A 189 -31.98 11.52 51.74
N ARG A 190 -32.32 11.80 50.47
CA ARG A 190 -33.17 10.95 49.61
C ARG A 190 -32.72 9.49 49.51
N GLN A 191 -31.41 9.25 49.39
CA GLN A 191 -30.85 7.91 49.20
C GLN A 191 -30.80 7.05 50.48
N VAL A 192 -30.99 7.66 51.65
CA VAL A 192 -30.76 7.00 52.96
C VAL A 192 -32.02 6.96 53.81
N ARG A 193 -33.02 7.82 53.54
CA ARG A 193 -34.35 7.72 54.15
C ARG A 193 -34.94 6.34 53.91
N GLY A 194 -35.30 5.64 54.99
CA GLY A 194 -36.04 4.39 54.90
C GLY A 194 -37.42 4.57 54.25
N SER A 195 -38.10 3.47 53.93
CA SER A 195 -39.43 3.44 53.29
C SER A 195 -40.52 4.23 54.01
N GLN A 196 -40.31 4.58 55.28
CA GLN A 196 -41.20 5.36 56.14
C GLN A 196 -40.94 6.89 56.10
N GLY A 197 -39.92 7.35 55.35
CA GLY A 197 -39.66 8.78 55.13
C GLY A 197 -39.12 9.57 56.33
N ARG A 198 -38.70 8.90 57.42
CA ARG A 198 -38.20 9.57 58.63
C ARG A 198 -36.68 9.69 58.63
N ASP A 199 -36.20 10.84 59.11
CA ASP A 199 -34.78 11.15 59.27
C ASP A 199 -34.18 10.31 60.42
N ARG A 200 -33.02 9.67 60.18
CA ARG A 200 -32.31 8.85 61.19
C ARG A 200 -31.05 9.58 61.66
N PRO A 201 -30.95 9.96 62.95
CA PRO A 201 -29.82 10.73 63.47
C PRO A 201 -28.44 10.07 63.24
N SER A 202 -28.38 8.73 63.30
CA SER A 202 -27.14 7.96 63.07
C SER A 202 -26.64 8.09 61.62
N GLU A 203 -27.54 8.11 60.64
CA GLU A 203 -27.22 8.24 59.21
C GLU A 203 -26.85 9.68 58.86
N ILE A 204 -27.51 10.67 59.49
CA ILE A 204 -27.13 12.08 59.38
C ILE A 204 -25.68 12.29 59.87
N ARG A 205 -25.35 11.78 61.07
CA ARG A 205 -24.00 11.90 61.64
C ARG A 205 -22.93 11.34 60.71
N LEU A 206 -23.12 10.13 60.20
CA LEU A 206 -22.13 9.44 59.37
C LEU A 206 -21.84 10.20 58.07
N ARG A 207 -22.86 10.87 57.49
CA ARG A 207 -22.69 11.67 56.27
C ARG A 207 -22.07 13.04 56.52
N LEU A 208 -22.37 13.65 57.67
CA LEU A 208 -21.64 14.83 58.11
C LEU A 208 -20.17 14.51 58.34
N GLU A 209 -19.85 13.34 58.90
CA GLU A 209 -18.47 12.89 59.08
C GLU A 209 -17.74 12.69 57.74
N VAL A 210 -18.41 12.15 56.72
CA VAL A 210 -17.85 12.04 55.36
C VAL A 210 -17.62 13.41 54.72
N ALA A 211 -18.59 14.33 54.84
CA ALA A 211 -18.48 15.68 54.30
C ALA A 211 -17.36 16.48 54.98
N ILE A 212 -17.24 16.37 56.31
CA ILE A 212 -16.15 16.97 57.09
C ILE A 212 -14.80 16.32 56.74
N GLY A 213 -14.77 15.00 56.53
CA GLY A 213 -13.57 14.29 56.12
C GLY A 213 -13.08 14.63 54.69
N SER A 214 -13.92 15.26 53.88
CA SER A 214 -13.64 15.58 52.47
C SER A 214 -13.50 17.09 52.19
N LEU A 215 -13.14 17.87 53.21
CA LEU A 215 -13.04 19.34 53.14
C LEU A 215 -12.11 19.85 52.02
N GLU A 216 -11.09 19.07 51.64
CA GLU A 216 -10.16 19.39 50.55
C GLU A 216 -10.84 19.40 49.16
N ALA A 217 -11.98 18.72 48.99
CA ALA A 217 -12.73 18.64 47.73
C ALA A 217 -13.56 19.91 47.42
N VAL A 218 -13.73 20.81 48.40
CA VAL A 218 -14.51 22.05 48.24
C VAL A 218 -13.87 23.01 47.23
N LEU A 219 -12.54 23.13 47.25
CA LEU A 219 -11.80 24.01 46.34
C LEU A 219 -11.92 23.55 44.86
N PRO A 220 -11.66 22.26 44.52
CA PRO A 220 -11.94 21.73 43.19
C PRO A 220 -13.39 21.95 42.73
N TRP A 221 -14.37 21.71 43.60
CA TRP A 221 -15.79 21.88 43.28
C TRP A 221 -16.18 23.34 42.99
N SER A 222 -15.68 24.29 43.78
CA SER A 222 -15.89 25.72 43.55
C SER A 222 -15.29 26.20 42.22
N LYS A 223 -14.08 25.73 41.90
CA LYS A 223 -13.45 25.97 40.59
C LYS A 223 -14.28 25.39 39.45
N TYR A 224 -14.78 24.16 39.62
CA TYR A 224 -15.66 23.54 38.64
C TYR A 224 -16.93 24.36 38.40
N LEU A 225 -17.65 24.78 39.44
CA LEU A 225 -18.87 25.60 39.30
C LEU A 225 -18.60 26.91 38.55
N SER A 226 -17.47 27.55 38.84
CA SER A 226 -17.05 28.78 38.15
C SER A 226 -16.75 28.53 36.66
N LEU A 227 -16.08 27.43 36.33
CA LEU A 227 -15.80 27.04 34.94
C LEU A 227 -17.07 26.60 34.21
N ARG A 228 -17.98 25.90 34.89
CA ARG A 228 -19.28 25.47 34.38
C ARG A 228 -20.11 26.68 33.96
N GLU A 229 -20.22 27.68 34.83
CA GLU A 229 -20.95 28.91 34.53
C GLU A 229 -20.38 29.63 33.30
N ARG A 230 -19.05 29.77 33.22
CA ARG A 230 -18.38 30.35 32.05
C ARG A 230 -18.65 29.56 30.78
N ALA A 231 -18.53 28.23 30.81
CA ALA A 231 -18.79 27.38 29.64
C ALA A 231 -20.24 27.49 29.15
N CYS A 232 -21.20 27.56 30.07
CA CYS A 232 -22.61 27.78 29.73
C CYS A 232 -22.85 29.17 29.09
N LEU A 233 -22.19 30.22 29.59
CA LEU A 233 -22.28 31.58 29.01
C LEU A 233 -21.72 31.65 27.58
N GLU A 234 -20.68 30.86 27.29
CA GLU A 234 -20.10 30.71 25.94
C GLU A 234 -20.91 29.76 25.04
N GLY A 235 -22.09 29.29 25.48
CA GLY A 235 -23.01 28.48 24.69
C GLY A 235 -22.79 26.96 24.74
N MET A 236 -21.93 26.45 25.62
CA MET A 236 -21.59 25.01 25.71
C MET A 236 -22.52 24.21 26.64
N VAL A 237 -23.78 24.64 26.82
CA VAL A 237 -24.72 24.08 27.80
C VAL A 237 -24.96 22.59 27.58
N GLU A 238 -25.12 22.16 26.33
CA GLU A 238 -25.35 20.75 25.97
C GLU A 238 -24.13 19.87 26.30
N PHE A 239 -22.91 20.37 26.04
CA PHE A 239 -21.67 19.66 26.35
C PHE A 239 -21.46 19.50 27.86
N VAL A 240 -21.73 20.55 28.62
CA VAL A 240 -21.69 20.53 30.10
C VAL A 240 -22.70 19.53 30.65
N THR A 241 -23.92 19.53 30.10
CA THR A 241 -24.99 18.62 30.52
C THR A 241 -24.61 17.16 30.23
N ALA A 242 -24.04 16.87 29.05
CA ALA A 242 -23.59 15.52 28.69
C ALA A 242 -22.42 15.02 29.57
N MET A 243 -21.51 15.91 29.94
CA MET A 243 -20.44 15.63 30.91
C MET A 243 -21.01 15.33 32.31
N GLU A 244 -21.89 16.19 32.84
CA GLU A 244 -22.50 16.03 34.17
C GLU A 244 -23.39 14.77 34.26
N ALA A 245 -24.06 14.41 33.17
CA ALA A 245 -24.86 13.18 33.06
C ALA A 245 -24.01 11.91 32.92
N GLY A 246 -22.69 12.02 32.78
CA GLY A 246 -21.79 10.88 32.61
C GLY A 246 -21.89 10.20 31.24
N VAL A 247 -22.51 10.86 30.25
CA VAL A 247 -22.60 10.36 28.86
C VAL A 247 -21.21 10.35 28.21
N ILE A 248 -20.37 11.33 28.55
CA ILE A 248 -18.98 11.41 28.09
C ILE A 248 -18.06 10.92 29.22
N PRO A 249 -17.28 9.85 29.00
CA PRO A 249 -16.27 9.40 29.97
C PRO A 249 -15.27 10.51 30.31
N SER A 250 -14.91 10.62 31.59
CA SER A 250 -14.05 11.70 32.08
C SER A 250 -12.68 11.76 31.42
N ASP A 251 -12.12 10.61 31.02
CA ASP A 251 -10.85 10.47 30.31
C ASP A 251 -10.92 10.93 28.84
N ARG A 252 -12.13 11.10 28.29
CA ARG A 252 -12.37 11.48 26.88
C ARG A 252 -12.91 12.89 26.69
N LEU A 253 -13.10 13.65 27.76
CA LEU A 253 -13.69 14.99 27.70
C LEU A 253 -12.92 15.95 26.78
N ALA A 254 -11.59 15.96 26.85
CA ALA A 254 -10.76 16.81 25.99
C ALA A 254 -10.97 16.48 24.49
N SER A 255 -10.89 15.20 24.13
CA SER A 255 -11.08 14.74 22.76
C SER A 255 -12.50 14.98 22.25
N ALA A 256 -13.52 14.81 23.10
CA ALA A 256 -14.91 15.08 22.74
C ALA A 256 -15.15 16.58 22.49
N PHE A 257 -14.52 17.45 23.27
CA PHE A 257 -14.55 18.89 23.06
C PHE A 257 -13.88 19.29 21.75
N GLU A 258 -12.64 18.82 21.52
CA GLU A 258 -11.90 19.08 20.28
C GLU A 258 -12.68 18.63 19.04
N LEU A 259 -13.23 17.41 19.07
CA LEU A 259 -14.06 16.88 17.99
C LEU A 259 -15.26 17.79 17.71
N SER A 260 -15.98 18.21 18.75
CA SER A 260 -17.15 19.07 18.63
C SER A 260 -16.79 20.44 18.06
N ALA A 261 -15.68 21.02 18.52
CA ALA A 261 -15.17 22.29 18.03
C ALA A 261 -14.80 22.20 16.54
N TYR A 262 -13.98 21.23 16.13
CA TYR A 262 -13.58 21.08 14.72
C TYR A 262 -14.76 20.73 13.80
N GLN A 263 -15.72 19.92 14.25
CA GLN A 263 -16.94 19.65 13.49
C GLN A 263 -17.79 20.91 13.30
N SER A 264 -17.89 21.77 14.32
CA SER A 264 -18.63 23.03 14.20
C SER A 264 -18.01 23.98 13.17
N ILE A 265 -16.67 24.07 13.15
CA ILE A 265 -15.91 24.84 12.16
C ILE A 265 -16.17 24.27 10.76
N GLY A 266 -16.06 22.95 10.60
CA GLY A 266 -16.35 22.26 9.35
C GLY A 266 -17.76 22.54 8.84
N ARG A 267 -18.78 22.36 9.68
CA ARG A 267 -20.18 22.65 9.31
C ARG A 267 -20.35 24.09 8.85
N THR A 268 -19.71 25.05 9.51
CA THR A 268 -19.76 26.47 9.13
C THR A 268 -19.12 26.71 7.76
N ILE A 269 -18.01 26.04 7.45
CA ILE A 269 -17.36 26.11 6.13
C ILE A 269 -18.30 25.56 5.04
N TYR A 270 -18.91 24.39 5.25
CA TYR A 270 -19.87 23.82 4.29
C TYR A 270 -21.11 24.71 4.08
N GLN A 271 -21.58 25.38 5.14
CA GLN A 271 -22.67 26.36 5.02
C GLN A 271 -22.24 27.61 4.24
N SER A 272 -21.00 28.04 4.40
CA SER A 272 -20.44 29.22 3.73
C SER A 272 -20.13 28.97 2.25
N TYR A 273 -19.81 27.72 1.87
CA TYR A 273 -19.45 27.30 0.52
C TYR A 273 -20.34 26.14 0.04
N PRO A 274 -21.56 26.44 -0.48
CA PRO A 274 -22.52 25.43 -0.91
C PRO A 274 -22.00 24.49 -2.01
N GLU A 275 -20.97 24.88 -2.74
CA GLU A 275 -20.31 24.03 -3.74
C GLU A 275 -19.74 22.74 -3.11
N LEU A 276 -19.21 22.83 -1.88
CA LEU A 276 -18.67 21.68 -1.15
C LEU A 276 -19.76 20.66 -0.81
N SER A 277 -20.97 21.11 -0.50
CA SER A 277 -22.12 20.23 -0.22
C SER A 277 -22.68 19.55 -1.47
N ARG A 278 -22.41 20.09 -2.67
CA ARG A 278 -22.84 19.51 -3.95
C ARG A 278 -21.83 18.51 -4.50
N PHE A 279 -20.59 18.57 -4.03
CA PHE A 279 -19.56 17.65 -4.46
C PHE A 279 -19.87 16.24 -3.94
N SER A 280 -19.68 15.25 -4.81
CA SER A 280 -19.70 13.85 -4.45
C SER A 280 -18.55 13.16 -5.17
N GLY A 281 -17.66 12.50 -4.43
CA GLY A 281 -16.53 11.78 -5.01
C GLY A 281 -16.97 10.73 -6.03
N THR A 282 -18.11 10.07 -5.81
CA THR A 282 -18.66 9.10 -6.79
C THR A 282 -19.07 9.74 -8.12
N SER A 283 -19.68 10.93 -8.08
CA SER A 283 -20.05 11.66 -9.30
C SER A 283 -18.82 12.22 -10.00
N HIS A 284 -17.85 12.70 -9.22
CA HIS A 284 -16.59 13.23 -9.75
C HIS A 284 -15.74 12.14 -10.41
N GLU A 285 -15.67 10.94 -9.83
CA GLU A 285 -14.97 9.80 -10.45
C GLU A 285 -15.60 9.41 -11.79
N ARG A 286 -16.93 9.45 -11.89
CA ARG A 286 -17.63 9.24 -13.16
C ARG A 286 -17.25 10.30 -14.19
N ILE A 287 -17.27 11.58 -13.81
CA ILE A 287 -16.83 12.68 -14.69
C ILE A 287 -15.40 12.48 -15.17
N ARG A 288 -14.48 12.07 -14.29
CA ARG A 288 -13.08 11.76 -14.67
C ARG A 288 -12.99 10.61 -15.66
N SER A 289 -13.72 9.52 -15.42
CA SER A 289 -13.77 8.38 -16.34
C SER A 289 -14.34 8.76 -17.70
N ASP A 290 -15.44 9.51 -17.72
CA ASP A 290 -16.07 9.99 -18.95
C ASP A 290 -15.13 10.92 -19.72
N TYR A 291 -14.44 11.83 -19.02
CA TYR A 291 -13.42 12.70 -19.61
C TYR A 291 -12.29 11.90 -20.25
N ARG A 292 -11.74 10.88 -19.57
CA ARG A 292 -10.68 10.02 -20.13
C ARG A 292 -11.13 9.31 -21.40
N ALA A 293 -12.33 8.72 -21.37
CA ALA A 293 -12.90 8.02 -22.52
C ALA A 293 -13.12 8.97 -23.70
N LEU A 294 -13.74 10.13 -23.45
CA LEU A 294 -14.01 11.14 -24.48
C LEU A 294 -12.71 11.76 -25.03
N ASP A 295 -11.70 12.01 -24.21
CA ASP A 295 -10.41 12.55 -24.67
C ASP A 295 -9.72 11.58 -25.64
N ALA A 296 -9.71 10.29 -25.31
CA ALA A 296 -9.18 9.24 -26.20
C ALA A 296 -10.00 9.11 -27.49
N GLU A 297 -11.32 9.17 -27.39
CA GLU A 297 -12.22 9.16 -28.55
C GLU A 297 -11.99 10.37 -29.46
N ILE A 298 -11.87 11.57 -28.88
CA ILE A 298 -11.58 12.82 -29.61
C ILE A 298 -10.25 12.69 -30.34
N ILE A 299 -9.19 12.18 -29.71
CA ILE A 299 -7.88 11.98 -30.36
C ILE A 299 -8.03 11.05 -31.58
N SER A 300 -8.73 9.92 -31.41
CA SER A 300 -8.98 8.95 -32.50
C SER A 300 -9.81 9.54 -33.64
N ILE A 301 -10.89 10.25 -33.34
CA ILE A 301 -11.77 10.88 -34.33
C ILE A 301 -11.05 12.01 -35.04
N THR A 302 -10.29 12.83 -34.31
CA THR A 302 -9.53 13.95 -34.88
C THR A 302 -8.51 13.46 -35.90
N GLY A 303 -7.81 12.35 -35.61
CA GLY A 303 -6.91 11.72 -36.60
C GLY A 303 -7.63 11.29 -37.87
N ARG A 304 -8.83 10.70 -37.74
CA ARG A 304 -9.67 10.31 -38.89
C ARG A 304 -10.24 11.51 -39.66
N ASP A 305 -10.64 12.57 -38.96
CA ASP A 305 -11.12 13.82 -39.57
C ASP A 305 -9.99 14.49 -40.36
N PHE A 306 -8.78 14.60 -39.80
CA PHE A 306 -7.62 15.09 -40.55
C PHE A 306 -7.31 14.23 -41.77
N ALA A 307 -7.32 12.89 -41.64
CA ALA A 307 -7.12 12.01 -42.78
C ALA A 307 -8.18 12.21 -43.87
N SER A 308 -9.45 12.37 -43.50
CA SER A 308 -10.56 12.64 -44.43
C SER A 308 -10.42 14.00 -45.11
N ARG A 309 -10.04 15.04 -44.36
CA ARG A 309 -9.79 16.38 -44.90
C ARG A 309 -8.62 16.37 -45.89
N ILE A 310 -7.51 15.73 -45.52
CA ILE A 310 -6.34 15.57 -46.39
C ILE A 310 -6.74 14.83 -47.68
N ASP A 311 -7.49 13.73 -47.59
CA ASP A 311 -7.90 12.97 -48.78
C ASP A 311 -8.89 13.74 -49.67
N ARG A 312 -9.78 14.55 -49.07
CA ARG A 312 -10.73 15.40 -49.82
C ARG A 312 -10.05 16.58 -50.50
N ASP A 313 -9.08 17.21 -49.83
CA ASP A 313 -8.42 18.41 -50.31
C ASP A 313 -7.27 18.07 -51.29
N LYS A 314 -6.90 16.79 -51.38
CA LYS A 314 -5.90 16.22 -52.27
C LYS A 314 -6.16 16.55 -53.73
N ARG A 315 -5.15 17.09 -54.41
CA ARG A 315 -5.21 17.44 -55.84
C ARG A 315 -4.06 16.78 -56.57
N VAL A 316 -4.17 15.47 -56.77
CA VAL A 316 -3.12 14.71 -57.45
C VAL A 316 -3.05 15.11 -58.93
N PRO A 317 -1.94 15.68 -59.41
CA PRO A 317 -1.79 16.00 -60.82
C PRO A 317 -1.73 14.71 -61.65
N ASP A 318 -2.53 14.64 -62.72
CA ASP A 318 -2.49 13.51 -63.65
C ASP A 318 -1.13 13.41 -64.37
N GLY A 319 -0.50 14.56 -64.64
CA GLY A 319 0.73 14.64 -65.42
C GLY A 319 0.51 14.48 -66.91
N GLN A 320 1.60 14.46 -67.66
CA GLN A 320 1.61 14.33 -69.12
C GLN A 320 1.72 12.86 -69.52
N ARG A 321 1.01 12.50 -70.59
CA ARG A 321 1.13 11.21 -71.27
C ARG A 321 1.52 11.45 -72.72
N GLY A 322 2.82 11.60 -72.96
CA GLY A 322 3.37 11.75 -74.31
C GLY A 322 3.35 10.46 -75.12
N ILE A 323 3.83 10.55 -76.36
CA ILE A 323 3.91 9.43 -77.30
C ILE A 323 4.99 8.44 -76.84
N ALA A 324 6.10 8.95 -76.31
CA ALA A 324 7.15 8.12 -75.75
C ALA A 324 6.90 7.85 -74.27
N VAL A 325 7.31 6.65 -73.84
CA VAL A 325 7.35 6.24 -72.43
C VAL A 325 8.11 7.22 -71.54
N GLY A 326 9.15 7.86 -72.08
CA GLY A 326 9.99 8.84 -71.39
C GLY A 326 9.23 10.10 -70.99
N ASP A 327 8.11 10.40 -71.64
CA ASP A 327 7.35 11.64 -71.46
C ASP A 327 6.33 11.55 -70.31
N PHE A 328 6.18 10.37 -69.70
CA PHE A 328 5.18 10.16 -68.66
C PHE A 328 5.59 10.92 -67.40
N THR A 329 4.69 11.72 -66.82
CA THR A 329 4.94 12.44 -65.55
C THR A 329 3.81 12.20 -64.55
N GLU A 330 4.06 12.52 -63.28
CA GLU A 330 3.07 12.46 -62.18
C GLU A 330 2.30 11.12 -62.14
N MET A 331 0.96 11.12 -62.06
CA MET A 331 0.17 9.88 -61.95
C MET A 331 0.32 8.91 -63.12
N HIS A 332 0.50 9.41 -64.35
CA HIS A 332 0.73 8.54 -65.50
C HIS A 332 2.04 7.74 -65.35
N LEU A 333 3.08 8.37 -64.80
CA LEU A 333 4.34 7.69 -64.49
C LEU A 333 4.17 6.70 -63.34
N LEU A 334 3.52 7.12 -62.24
CA LEU A 334 3.31 6.27 -61.06
C LEU A 334 2.53 4.99 -61.39
N ARG A 335 1.39 5.11 -62.10
CA ARG A 335 0.59 3.95 -62.53
C ARG A 335 1.40 2.96 -63.36
N ARG A 336 2.31 3.46 -64.19
CA ARG A 336 3.20 2.60 -64.98
C ARG A 336 4.22 1.88 -64.09
N GLU A 337 4.88 2.60 -63.20
CA GLU A 337 5.93 2.00 -62.35
C GLU A 337 5.36 0.99 -61.35
N ILE A 338 4.14 1.19 -60.84
CA ILE A 338 3.45 0.24 -59.94
C ILE A 338 3.17 -1.10 -60.62
N ASN A 339 2.89 -1.10 -61.93
CA ASN A 339 2.59 -2.32 -62.68
C ASN A 339 3.84 -3.09 -63.14
N LYS A 340 5.05 -2.59 -62.85
CA LYS A 340 6.29 -3.30 -63.16
C LYS A 340 6.65 -4.27 -62.04
N GLN A 341 7.20 -5.41 -62.41
CA GLN A 341 7.83 -6.35 -61.47
C GLN A 341 9.36 -6.17 -61.36
N ARG A 342 9.97 -5.48 -62.31
CA ARG A 342 11.44 -5.31 -62.44
C ARG A 342 11.76 -4.11 -63.33
N ARG A 343 12.99 -3.59 -63.24
CA ARG A 343 13.48 -2.41 -63.99
C ARG A 343 12.66 -1.15 -63.72
N HIS A 344 12.46 -0.86 -62.43
CA HIS A 344 11.90 0.42 -61.99
C HIS A 344 12.85 1.56 -62.32
N ILE A 345 12.31 2.75 -62.54
CA ILE A 345 13.16 3.94 -62.69
C ILE A 345 13.85 4.29 -61.36
N PRO A 346 15.05 4.90 -61.38
CA PRO A 346 15.71 5.35 -60.16
C PRO A 346 14.83 6.33 -59.36
N ILE A 347 14.85 6.22 -58.03
CA ILE A 347 14.02 7.03 -57.11
C ILE A 347 14.18 8.52 -57.39
N ARG A 348 15.42 9.00 -57.57
CA ARG A 348 15.68 10.42 -57.89
C ARG A 348 14.94 10.89 -59.15
N GLN A 349 14.87 10.05 -60.19
CA GLN A 349 14.13 10.36 -61.43
C GLN A 349 12.61 10.29 -61.22
N LEU A 350 12.15 9.37 -60.38
CA LEU A 350 10.74 9.28 -59.97
C LEU A 350 10.32 10.56 -59.23
N MET A 351 11.09 10.99 -58.23
CA MET A 351 10.84 12.22 -57.46
C MET A 351 10.87 13.46 -58.35
N LYS A 352 11.75 13.50 -59.35
CA LYS A 352 11.83 14.61 -60.31
C LYS A 352 10.59 14.68 -61.23
N ARG A 353 10.15 13.54 -61.77
CA ARG A 353 9.09 13.49 -62.79
C ARG A 353 7.68 13.33 -62.24
N ALA A 354 7.54 12.84 -61.00
CA ALA A 354 6.26 12.56 -60.36
C ALA A 354 6.20 13.04 -58.90
N GLY A 355 7.08 13.96 -58.51
CA GLY A 355 7.20 14.42 -57.14
C GLY A 355 5.94 15.08 -56.60
N ARG A 356 5.19 15.81 -57.43
CA ARG A 356 3.98 16.52 -56.98
C ARG A 356 2.85 15.53 -56.69
N ALA A 357 2.63 14.57 -57.59
CA ALA A 357 1.70 13.48 -57.34
C ALA A 357 2.10 12.65 -56.12
N LEU A 358 3.39 12.36 -55.93
CA LEU A 358 3.86 11.66 -54.74
C LEU A 358 3.59 12.45 -53.46
N GLN A 359 3.88 13.76 -53.45
CA GLN A 359 3.63 14.62 -52.29
C GLN A 359 2.13 14.73 -51.98
N GLU A 360 1.26 14.86 -52.99
CA GLU A 360 -0.20 14.86 -52.81
C GLU A 360 -0.72 13.49 -52.31
N LEU A 361 -0.14 12.38 -52.80
CA LEU A 361 -0.49 11.04 -52.35
C LEU A 361 0.00 10.73 -50.93
N LYS A 362 1.17 11.25 -50.56
CA LYS A 362 1.90 11.01 -49.33
C LYS A 362 2.49 12.34 -48.82
N PRO A 363 1.71 13.17 -48.12
CA PRO A 363 2.14 14.53 -47.75
C PRO A 363 3.28 14.57 -46.73
N CYS A 364 3.50 13.48 -45.98
CA CYS A 364 4.61 13.36 -45.04
C CYS A 364 5.69 12.43 -45.61
N PHE A 365 6.93 12.92 -45.69
CA PHE A 365 8.11 12.16 -46.11
C PHE A 365 9.01 11.90 -44.91
N MET A 366 9.38 10.63 -44.69
CA MET A 366 10.34 10.22 -43.66
C MET A 366 11.64 9.82 -44.35
N MET A 367 12.71 10.59 -44.16
CA MET A 367 13.98 10.42 -44.87
C MET A 367 15.15 10.85 -43.99
N GLY A 368 16.27 10.12 -44.07
CA GLY A 368 17.53 10.61 -43.49
C GLY A 368 18.08 11.82 -44.27
N PRO A 369 18.92 12.68 -43.67
CA PRO A 369 19.41 13.91 -44.30
C PRO A 369 20.14 13.67 -45.64
N LEU A 370 20.98 12.63 -45.70
CA LEU A 370 21.67 12.24 -46.93
C LEU A 370 20.69 11.79 -48.03
N SER A 371 19.61 11.08 -47.65
CA SER A 371 18.56 10.67 -48.59
C SER A 371 17.79 11.87 -49.14
N VAL A 372 17.57 12.91 -48.33
CA VAL A 372 16.97 14.16 -48.79
C VAL A 372 17.83 14.80 -49.88
N ALA A 373 19.15 14.90 -49.68
CA ALA A 373 20.07 15.44 -50.67
C ALA A 373 20.19 14.56 -51.94
N GLN A 374 20.18 13.24 -51.76
CA GLN A 374 20.32 12.28 -52.86
C GLN A 374 19.09 12.21 -53.76
N TYR A 375 17.88 12.20 -53.19
CA TYR A 375 16.66 11.90 -53.92
C TYR A 375 15.82 13.13 -54.26
N LEU A 376 15.86 14.20 -53.44
CA LEU A 376 15.07 15.39 -53.68
C LEU A 376 15.93 16.42 -54.43
N GLU A 377 15.55 16.77 -55.65
CA GLU A 377 16.23 17.83 -56.41
C GLU A 377 15.88 19.22 -55.85
N GLN A 378 16.86 20.12 -55.79
CA GLN A 378 16.67 21.47 -55.22
C GLN A 378 15.53 22.20 -55.94
N GLY A 379 14.59 22.78 -55.18
CA GLY A 379 13.46 23.52 -55.71
C GLY A 379 12.34 22.69 -56.35
N ALA A 380 12.53 21.38 -56.54
CA ALA A 380 11.50 20.51 -57.14
C ALA A 380 10.28 20.29 -56.22
N LEU A 381 10.52 20.19 -54.91
CA LEU A 381 9.51 20.00 -53.87
C LEU A 381 9.76 20.96 -52.71
N ARG A 382 8.68 21.41 -52.08
CA ARG A 382 8.67 22.30 -50.91
C ARG A 382 7.76 21.71 -49.84
N PHE A 383 8.10 21.93 -48.58
CA PHE A 383 7.34 21.47 -47.42
C PHE A 383 6.97 22.68 -46.55
N ASP A 384 5.78 22.64 -45.98
CA ASP A 384 5.34 23.61 -44.99
C ASP A 384 6.09 23.44 -43.67
N LEU A 385 6.36 22.19 -43.27
CA LEU A 385 7.04 21.85 -42.03
C LEU A 385 8.17 20.83 -42.25
N VAL A 386 9.32 21.09 -41.62
CA VAL A 386 10.41 20.12 -41.46
C VAL A 386 10.55 19.82 -39.98
N VAL A 387 10.39 18.55 -39.63
CA VAL A 387 10.63 18.04 -38.27
C VAL A 387 11.95 17.27 -38.29
N MET A 388 12.90 17.70 -37.47
CA MET A 388 14.15 16.99 -37.23
C MET A 388 14.04 16.32 -35.87
N ASP A 389 13.96 14.99 -35.88
CA ASP A 389 14.03 14.17 -34.69
C ASP A 389 15.47 13.68 -34.48
N GLU A 390 15.83 13.37 -33.23
CA GLU A 390 17.20 12.98 -32.83
C GLU A 390 18.28 13.96 -33.31
N ALA A 391 17.96 15.26 -33.33
CA ALA A 391 18.77 16.32 -33.91
C ALA A 391 20.15 16.50 -33.27
N SER A 392 20.38 15.96 -32.07
CA SER A 392 21.71 15.93 -31.45
C SER A 392 22.72 15.07 -32.24
N GLN A 393 22.24 14.16 -33.08
CA GLN A 393 23.08 13.31 -33.94
C GLN A 393 23.29 13.89 -35.34
N LEU A 394 22.59 14.96 -35.70
CA LEU A 394 22.66 15.52 -37.04
C LEU A 394 23.68 16.65 -37.12
N ARG A 395 24.53 16.59 -38.15
CA ARG A 395 25.46 17.67 -38.44
C ARG A 395 24.72 18.85 -39.09
N PRO A 396 25.14 20.10 -38.83
CA PRO A 396 24.55 21.26 -39.48
C PRO A 396 24.60 21.19 -41.02
N GLU A 397 25.73 20.75 -41.58
CA GLU A 397 25.95 20.63 -43.03
C GLU A 397 25.08 19.56 -43.69
N GLU A 398 24.73 18.49 -42.98
CA GLU A 398 23.81 17.45 -43.46
C GLU A 398 22.35 17.92 -43.38
N SER A 399 22.05 18.71 -42.35
CA SER A 399 20.71 19.18 -42.03
C SER A 399 20.23 20.31 -42.94
N ILE A 400 21.15 21.18 -43.38
CA ILE A 400 20.80 22.42 -44.10
C ILE A 400 20.00 22.16 -45.40
N GLY A 401 20.28 21.06 -46.10
CA GLY A 401 19.58 20.68 -47.32
C GLY A 401 18.11 20.31 -47.11
N ALA A 402 17.78 19.78 -45.93
CA ALA A 402 16.40 19.54 -45.52
C ALA A 402 15.72 20.82 -45.05
N ILE A 403 16.41 21.63 -44.22
CA ILE A 403 15.89 22.91 -43.70
C ILE A 403 15.49 23.84 -44.84
N ALA A 404 16.33 23.97 -45.88
CA ALA A 404 16.10 24.85 -47.01
C ALA A 404 14.84 24.52 -47.84
N ARG A 405 14.22 23.36 -47.62
CA ARG A 405 12.98 22.94 -48.29
C ARG A 405 11.73 23.16 -47.47
N GLY A 406 11.87 23.48 -46.19
CA GLY A 406 10.78 23.75 -45.25
C GLY A 406 10.45 25.23 -45.14
N SER A 407 9.21 25.55 -44.79
CA SER A 407 8.80 26.91 -44.39
C SER A 407 8.89 27.11 -42.88
N GLN A 408 8.69 26.03 -42.12
CA GLN A 408 8.83 25.96 -40.67
C GLN A 408 9.79 24.84 -40.29
N LEU A 409 10.50 25.02 -39.17
CA LEU A 409 11.45 24.05 -38.64
C LEU A 409 11.10 23.72 -37.18
N VAL A 410 11.00 22.44 -36.88
CA VAL A 410 10.89 21.91 -35.51
C VAL A 410 12.09 21.00 -35.29
N VAL A 411 12.90 21.31 -34.28
CA VAL A 411 14.10 20.55 -33.93
C VAL A 411 13.89 19.90 -32.57
N VAL A 412 13.96 18.57 -32.54
CA VAL A 412 13.76 17.73 -31.37
C VAL A 412 15.00 16.87 -31.19
N GLY A 413 15.50 16.78 -29.96
CA GLY A 413 16.65 15.95 -29.63
C GLY A 413 17.10 16.18 -28.20
N ASP A 414 18.09 15.39 -27.77
CA ASP A 414 18.60 15.42 -26.40
C ASP A 414 20.09 15.84 -26.38
N PRO A 415 20.43 17.02 -25.84
CA PRO A 415 21.81 17.49 -25.78
C PRO A 415 22.70 16.67 -24.84
N LYS A 416 22.12 15.77 -24.04
CA LYS A 416 22.85 14.84 -23.14
C LYS A 416 23.12 13.47 -23.77
N GLN A 417 22.68 13.24 -25.02
CA GLN A 417 23.00 12.04 -25.79
C GLN A 417 24.20 12.26 -26.72
N LEU A 418 24.53 11.26 -27.53
CA LEU A 418 25.72 11.27 -28.39
C LEU A 418 25.66 12.40 -29.42
N PRO A 419 26.79 13.10 -29.63
CA PRO A 419 26.96 14.01 -30.76
C PRO A 419 27.13 13.22 -32.07
N PRO A 420 27.08 13.89 -33.23
CA PRO A 420 27.26 13.24 -34.53
C PRO A 420 28.63 12.54 -34.60
N THR A 421 28.68 11.31 -35.11
CA THR A 421 29.94 10.57 -35.30
C THR A 421 30.62 10.95 -36.62
N SER A 422 31.96 10.99 -36.65
CA SER A 422 32.77 11.20 -37.85
C SER A 422 33.09 9.88 -38.55
N PHE A 423 32.05 9.23 -39.07
CA PHE A 423 32.23 8.01 -39.85
C PHE A 423 32.96 8.28 -41.18
N PHE A 424 32.71 9.44 -41.81
CA PHE A 424 33.30 9.77 -43.12
C PHE A 424 34.78 10.17 -43.08
N ASP A 425 35.27 10.75 -41.99
CA ASP A 425 36.70 11.09 -41.88
C ASP A 425 37.57 9.83 -41.80
N ARG A 426 37.04 8.72 -41.25
CA ARG A 426 37.74 7.42 -41.17
C ARG A 426 38.03 6.80 -42.54
N MET A 427 37.26 7.12 -43.58
CA MET A 427 37.42 6.50 -44.90
C MET A 427 38.42 7.24 -45.80
N LEU A 428 38.80 8.47 -45.44
CA LEU A 428 39.84 9.24 -46.13
C LEU A 428 41.25 8.97 -45.58
N ASP A 429 41.34 8.40 -44.37
CA ASP A 429 42.60 8.12 -43.65
C ASP A 429 42.98 6.62 -43.67
N ALA A 430 42.69 5.93 -44.79
CA ALA A 430 43.06 4.54 -45.03
C ALA A 430 44.57 4.37 -45.29
N GLY A 431 45.40 4.72 -44.30
CA GLY A 431 46.75 4.19 -44.14
C GLY A 431 46.70 3.04 -43.14
N ASP A 432 47.31 1.91 -43.50
CA ASP A 432 47.51 0.72 -42.64
C ASP A 432 48.11 1.11 -41.28
N ASP A 433 47.28 1.22 -40.24
CA ASP A 433 47.67 1.06 -38.84
C ASP A 433 46.47 0.53 -38.03
N GLU A 434 46.71 -0.57 -37.31
CA GLU A 434 45.75 -1.42 -36.58
C GLU A 434 45.12 -0.78 -35.32
N ASP A 435 44.95 0.55 -35.27
CA ASP A 435 44.46 1.31 -34.11
C ASP A 435 43.10 1.98 -34.35
N GLU A 436 42.09 1.20 -34.78
CA GLU A 436 40.71 1.65 -35.02
C GLU A 436 40.05 2.35 -33.81
N ASP A 437 40.47 2.03 -32.58
CA ASP A 437 39.89 2.57 -31.33
C ASP A 437 40.68 3.76 -30.73
N GLU A 438 41.88 4.06 -31.25
CA GLU A 438 42.71 5.20 -30.81
C GLU A 438 42.63 6.40 -31.76
N THR A 439 42.04 6.24 -32.96
CA THR A 439 41.86 7.37 -33.88
C THR A 439 40.97 8.47 -33.26
N PRO A 440 41.39 9.74 -33.35
CA PRO A 440 40.66 10.85 -32.77
C PRO A 440 39.39 11.09 -33.59
N ALA A 441 38.25 10.66 -33.06
CA ALA A 441 37.00 11.31 -33.43
C ALA A 441 37.17 12.78 -33.02
N ILE A 442 37.07 13.70 -33.98
CA ILE A 442 37.16 15.14 -33.74
C ILE A 442 36.05 15.51 -32.74
N SER A 443 36.40 15.55 -31.45
CA SER A 443 35.50 15.95 -30.37
C SER A 443 35.28 17.46 -30.48
N GLY A 444 34.04 17.90 -30.62
CA GLY A 444 33.68 19.32 -30.62
C GLY A 444 32.93 19.85 -31.85
N MET A 445 32.44 18.99 -32.75
CA MET A 445 31.48 19.46 -33.77
C MET A 445 30.12 19.71 -33.11
N GLU A 446 29.62 20.94 -33.21
CA GLU A 446 28.27 21.31 -32.73
C GLU A 446 27.21 20.59 -33.57
N SER A 447 26.23 19.98 -32.91
CA SER A 447 25.07 19.42 -33.60
C SER A 447 24.14 20.54 -34.08
N ILE A 448 23.24 20.25 -35.02
CA ILE A 448 22.20 21.22 -35.40
C ILE A 448 21.31 21.59 -34.21
N LEU A 449 21.12 20.67 -33.25
CA LEU A 449 20.42 20.95 -32.00
C LEU A 449 21.15 22.00 -31.16
N ASP A 450 22.47 21.87 -30.98
CA ASP A 450 23.27 22.81 -30.19
C ASP A 450 23.19 24.22 -30.79
N ILE A 451 23.33 24.34 -32.11
CA ILE A 451 23.19 25.63 -32.83
C ILE A 451 21.77 26.19 -32.65
N CYS A 452 20.74 25.37 -32.82
CA CYS A 452 19.36 25.83 -32.67
C CYS A 452 19.05 26.27 -31.24
N GLN A 453 19.59 25.60 -30.21
CA GLN A 453 19.42 26.01 -28.82
C GLN A 453 20.09 27.35 -28.50
N GLN A 454 21.21 27.66 -29.16
CA GLN A 454 21.89 28.96 -29.02
C GLN A 454 21.11 30.09 -29.73
N LEU A 455 20.50 29.80 -30.89
CA LEU A 455 19.82 30.80 -31.72
C LEU A 455 18.36 31.03 -31.34
N PHE A 456 17.64 30.00 -30.88
CA PHE A 456 16.21 30.06 -30.62
C PHE A 456 15.90 29.92 -29.13
N THR A 457 15.17 30.90 -28.58
CA THR A 457 14.75 30.93 -27.17
C THR A 457 13.27 31.30 -27.08
N PRO A 458 12.47 30.67 -26.19
CA PRO A 458 12.87 29.69 -25.18
C PRO A 458 12.94 28.24 -25.69
N VAL A 459 13.96 27.52 -25.24
CA VAL A 459 14.04 26.05 -25.39
C VAL A 459 12.96 25.40 -24.49
N ARG A 460 12.21 24.45 -25.05
CA ARG A 460 11.18 23.69 -24.32
C ARG A 460 11.71 22.30 -23.97
N SER A 461 11.82 22.01 -22.68
CA SER A 461 12.27 20.70 -22.19
C SER A 461 11.07 19.82 -21.83
N LEU A 462 11.06 18.59 -22.35
CA LEU A 462 10.15 17.54 -21.89
C LEU A 462 10.74 16.92 -20.62
N ARG A 463 9.98 16.95 -19.52
CA ARG A 463 10.51 16.60 -18.19
C ARG A 463 10.07 15.21 -17.71
N TRP A 464 8.96 14.67 -18.21
CA TRP A 464 8.42 13.41 -17.73
C TRP A 464 9.16 12.24 -18.35
N HIS A 465 9.75 11.39 -17.51
CA HIS A 465 10.34 10.13 -17.93
C HIS A 465 9.40 8.99 -17.59
N TYR A 466 8.93 8.28 -18.62
CA TYR A 466 7.95 7.19 -18.50
C TYR A 466 8.35 5.93 -19.27
N ARG A 467 9.58 5.84 -19.79
CA ARG A 467 10.08 4.64 -20.48
C ARG A 467 10.41 3.51 -19.50
N SER A 468 11.03 3.86 -18.38
CA SER A 468 11.58 2.89 -17.43
C SER A 468 10.52 2.42 -16.45
N HIS A 469 10.28 1.11 -16.39
CA HIS A 469 9.33 0.45 -15.50
C HIS A 469 9.77 0.44 -14.04
N HIS A 470 11.04 0.77 -13.79
CA HIS A 470 11.61 0.90 -12.47
C HIS A 470 12.51 2.13 -12.41
N GLU A 471 12.37 2.93 -11.35
CA GLU A 471 13.05 4.20 -11.20
C GLU A 471 14.59 4.08 -11.23
N SER A 472 15.14 2.97 -10.74
CA SER A 472 16.60 2.75 -10.69
C SER A 472 17.27 2.78 -12.06
N LEU A 473 16.55 2.47 -13.15
CA LEU A 473 17.09 2.50 -14.52
C LEU A 473 17.45 3.92 -14.97
N ILE A 474 16.71 4.94 -14.51
CA ILE A 474 16.93 6.34 -14.89
C ILE A 474 17.54 7.16 -13.74
N ALA A 475 17.44 6.68 -12.50
CA ALA A 475 17.87 7.41 -11.30
C ALA A 475 19.31 7.93 -11.42
N PHE A 476 20.23 7.07 -11.88
CA PHE A 476 21.63 7.45 -12.07
C PHE A 476 21.78 8.56 -13.12
N SER A 477 21.20 8.36 -14.31
CA SER A 477 21.30 9.33 -15.39
C SER A 477 20.64 10.66 -15.04
N ASN A 478 19.48 10.62 -14.35
CA ASN A 478 18.82 11.84 -13.89
C ASN A 478 19.70 12.57 -12.87
N HIS A 479 20.31 11.88 -11.90
CA HIS A 479 21.20 12.51 -10.91
C HIS A 479 22.45 13.14 -11.55
N HIS A 480 23.15 12.39 -12.41
CA HIS A 480 24.45 12.80 -12.95
C HIS A 480 24.38 13.70 -14.18
N PHE A 481 23.31 13.62 -15.00
CA PHE A 481 23.27 14.27 -16.33
C PHE A 481 22.14 15.29 -16.52
N TYR A 482 20.91 15.02 -16.04
CA TYR A 482 19.73 15.87 -16.31
C TYR A 482 19.34 16.79 -15.14
N LYS A 483 19.27 16.24 -13.93
CA LYS A 483 18.93 16.86 -12.63
C LYS A 483 17.49 17.33 -12.44
N ASN A 484 16.64 17.26 -13.46
CA ASN A 484 15.31 17.89 -13.45
C ASN A 484 14.20 17.05 -14.10
N LEU A 485 14.47 15.80 -14.48
CA LEU A 485 13.44 14.88 -14.97
C LEU A 485 12.52 14.47 -13.82
N ILE A 486 11.25 14.36 -14.14
CA ILE A 486 10.16 13.87 -13.30
C ILE A 486 10.05 12.36 -13.55
N VAL A 487 10.31 11.57 -12.52
CA VAL A 487 10.33 10.09 -12.59
C VAL A 487 9.23 9.52 -11.72
N PHE A 488 8.42 8.63 -12.28
CA PHE A 488 7.33 8.00 -11.56
C PHE A 488 7.83 6.74 -10.84
N PRO A 489 7.39 6.49 -9.58
CA PRO A 489 7.82 5.32 -8.81
C PRO A 489 7.19 4.04 -9.35
N SER A 490 7.92 2.93 -9.24
CA SER A 490 7.39 1.58 -9.42
C SER A 490 6.61 1.12 -8.19
N PRO A 491 5.61 0.23 -8.31
CA PRO A 491 5.02 -0.45 -7.15
C PRO A 491 5.97 -1.48 -6.53
N TYR A 492 7.15 -1.70 -7.11
CA TYR A 492 8.14 -2.64 -6.60
C TYR A 492 9.38 -1.88 -6.13
N ALA A 493 9.65 -1.89 -4.82
CA ALA A 493 10.84 -1.28 -4.23
C ALA A 493 12.10 -2.14 -4.46
N ARG A 494 11.94 -3.47 -4.49
CA ARG A 494 12.96 -4.45 -4.86
C ARG A 494 12.26 -5.56 -5.63
N ASN A 495 12.60 -5.76 -6.90
CA ASN A 495 12.07 -6.87 -7.71
C ASN A 495 13.20 -7.46 -8.56
N PRO A 496 13.47 -8.79 -8.47
CA PRO A 496 14.48 -9.47 -9.31
C PRO A 496 14.20 -9.36 -10.83
N GLY A 497 12.98 -9.10 -11.25
CA GLY A 497 12.60 -8.86 -12.64
C GLY A 497 12.89 -7.45 -13.16
N LEU A 498 13.17 -6.47 -12.31
CA LEU A 498 13.21 -5.05 -12.69
C LEU A 498 14.46 -4.32 -12.18
N GLY A 499 14.79 -3.21 -12.83
CA GLY A 499 15.87 -2.32 -12.39
C GLY A 499 17.28 -2.75 -12.84
N VAL A 500 18.29 -2.27 -12.13
CA VAL A 500 19.72 -2.52 -12.45
C VAL A 500 20.25 -3.65 -11.57
N LYS A 501 20.89 -4.64 -12.20
CA LYS A 501 21.57 -5.76 -11.54
C LYS A 501 23.06 -5.75 -11.82
N TYR A 502 23.84 -6.04 -10.80
CA TYR A 502 25.28 -6.21 -10.89
C TYR A 502 25.65 -7.70 -10.90
N ARG A 503 26.38 -8.14 -11.94
CA ARG A 503 26.84 -9.51 -12.12
C ARG A 503 28.37 -9.50 -12.19
N TYR A 504 29.02 -9.75 -11.06
CA TYR A 504 30.47 -9.86 -11.02
C TYR A 504 30.94 -11.19 -11.61
N VAL A 505 31.92 -11.14 -12.52
CA VAL A 505 32.52 -12.31 -13.17
C VAL A 505 33.90 -12.55 -12.59
N ARG A 506 33.99 -13.59 -11.73
CA ARG A 506 35.27 -14.04 -11.17
C ARG A 506 36.17 -14.62 -12.27
N GLY A 507 37.48 -14.43 -12.13
CA GLY A 507 38.47 -14.91 -13.10
C GLY A 507 38.48 -14.16 -14.44
N GLY A 508 37.73 -13.06 -14.58
CA GLY A 508 37.75 -12.24 -15.78
C GLY A 508 39.13 -11.65 -16.05
N SER A 509 39.63 -11.86 -17.28
CA SER A 509 40.95 -11.40 -17.70
C SER A 509 40.84 -10.55 -18.96
N TYR A 510 41.41 -9.34 -18.91
CA TYR A 510 41.42 -8.45 -20.05
C TYR A 510 42.70 -8.64 -20.86
N LYS A 511 42.57 -9.31 -22.01
CA LYS A 511 43.67 -9.61 -22.93
C LYS A 511 43.24 -9.33 -24.37
N ASP A 512 44.10 -8.67 -25.15
CA ASP A 512 43.85 -8.39 -26.57
C ASP A 512 42.48 -7.70 -26.81
N ARG A 513 42.12 -6.78 -25.90
CA ARG A 513 40.83 -6.04 -25.89
C ARG A 513 39.59 -6.92 -25.68
N ARG A 514 39.76 -8.16 -25.23
CA ARG A 514 38.72 -9.14 -24.98
C ARG A 514 38.74 -9.58 -23.52
N ASN A 515 37.58 -10.04 -23.07
CA ASN A 515 37.45 -10.75 -21.80
C ASN A 515 36.57 -11.98 -22.02
N VAL A 516 37.25 -13.11 -22.22
CA VAL A 516 36.64 -14.38 -22.60
C VAL A 516 35.73 -14.93 -21.49
N PRO A 517 36.14 -14.95 -20.20
CA PRO A 517 35.24 -15.37 -19.12
C PRO A 517 33.95 -14.54 -19.05
N GLU A 518 34.05 -13.21 -19.18
CA GLU A 518 32.88 -12.34 -19.18
C GLU A 518 31.98 -12.58 -20.41
N ALA A 519 32.56 -12.70 -21.61
CA ALA A 519 31.81 -13.00 -22.83
C ALA A 519 31.05 -14.33 -22.72
N GLN A 520 31.70 -15.36 -22.17
CA GLN A 520 31.09 -16.66 -21.97
C GLN A 520 29.89 -16.58 -21.00
N ARG A 521 30.06 -15.87 -19.87
CA ARG A 521 28.99 -15.67 -18.89
C ARG A 521 27.79 -14.90 -19.46
N VAL A 522 28.05 -13.91 -20.32
CA VAL A 522 27.01 -13.15 -21.03
C VAL A 522 26.25 -14.07 -21.99
N VAL A 523 26.94 -14.88 -22.80
CA VAL A 523 26.29 -15.83 -23.70
C VAL A 523 25.43 -16.82 -22.92
N ASP A 524 25.91 -17.33 -21.79
CA ASP A 524 25.14 -18.24 -20.94
C ASP A 524 23.88 -17.57 -20.38
N ALA A 525 23.98 -16.29 -19.97
CA ALA A 525 22.82 -15.51 -19.54
C ALA A 525 21.83 -15.24 -20.67
N VAL A 526 22.31 -15.02 -21.90
CA VAL A 526 21.46 -14.82 -23.08
C VAL A 526 20.61 -16.07 -23.32
N LEU A 527 21.23 -17.25 -23.30
CA LEU A 527 20.53 -18.52 -23.48
C LEU A 527 19.52 -18.75 -22.34
N ASP A 528 19.91 -18.50 -21.09
CA ASP A 528 19.00 -18.62 -19.94
C ASP A 528 17.78 -17.68 -20.06
N HIS A 529 17.99 -16.44 -20.52
CA HIS A 529 16.92 -15.48 -20.78
C HIS A 529 15.95 -15.98 -21.86
N MET A 530 16.48 -16.51 -22.97
CA MET A 530 15.65 -17.04 -24.05
C MET A 530 14.74 -18.19 -23.58
N ILE A 531 15.16 -18.97 -22.58
CA ILE A 531 14.39 -20.08 -22.00
C ILE A 531 13.37 -19.57 -20.98
N LYS A 532 13.84 -18.81 -19.98
CA LYS A 532 13.04 -18.45 -18.80
C LYS A 532 12.11 -17.27 -19.06
N ARG A 533 12.44 -16.39 -20.01
CA ARG A 533 11.73 -15.13 -20.28
C ARG A 533 11.56 -14.87 -21.77
N PRO A 534 10.91 -15.79 -22.51
CA PRO A 534 10.74 -15.64 -23.95
C PRO A 534 9.91 -14.39 -24.33
N ASP A 535 9.03 -13.96 -23.42
CA ASP A 535 8.14 -12.80 -23.59
C ASP A 535 8.82 -11.43 -23.31
N GLU A 536 10.12 -11.41 -23.01
CA GLU A 536 10.89 -10.17 -22.83
C GLU A 536 11.95 -10.01 -23.95
N SER A 537 11.94 -8.88 -24.65
CA SER A 537 12.93 -8.57 -25.69
C SER A 537 14.32 -8.29 -25.10
N LEU A 538 15.38 -8.78 -25.75
CA LEU A 538 16.75 -8.72 -25.25
C LEU A 538 17.70 -8.01 -26.22
N GLY A 539 18.59 -7.19 -25.67
CA GLY A 539 19.75 -6.65 -26.38
C GLY A 539 21.03 -6.79 -25.56
N VAL A 540 22.14 -7.07 -26.22
CA VAL A 540 23.47 -7.15 -25.60
C VAL A 540 24.31 -5.98 -26.08
N VAL A 541 24.93 -5.27 -25.15
CA VAL A 541 25.76 -4.10 -25.43
C VAL A 541 27.15 -4.28 -24.82
N THR A 542 28.18 -4.07 -25.63
CA THR A 542 29.58 -4.13 -25.19
C THR A 542 30.23 -2.75 -25.21
N LEU A 543 31.21 -2.51 -24.34
CA LEU A 543 31.92 -1.23 -24.32
C LEU A 543 32.92 -1.06 -25.47
N ASN A 544 33.34 -2.15 -26.11
CA ASN A 544 34.21 -2.12 -27.28
C ASN A 544 33.74 -3.07 -28.40
N ARG A 545 34.30 -2.90 -29.61
CA ARG A 545 33.93 -3.69 -30.80
C ARG A 545 34.44 -5.13 -30.73
N THR A 546 35.66 -5.35 -30.24
CA THR A 546 36.29 -6.68 -30.22
C THR A 546 35.54 -7.66 -29.30
N GLN A 547 34.99 -7.19 -28.19
CA GLN A 547 34.15 -8.01 -27.31
C GLN A 547 32.80 -8.34 -27.94
N ARG A 548 32.20 -7.42 -28.70
CA ARG A 548 30.96 -7.67 -29.46
C ARG A 548 31.14 -8.85 -30.39
N GLU A 549 32.22 -8.83 -31.17
CA GLU A 549 32.55 -9.89 -32.13
C GLU A 549 32.80 -11.23 -31.45
N LEU A 550 33.48 -11.22 -30.29
CA LEU A 550 33.67 -12.44 -29.49
C LEU A 550 32.34 -13.00 -28.97
N ILE A 551 31.44 -12.16 -28.47
CA ILE A 551 30.13 -12.59 -27.98
C ILE A 551 29.28 -13.15 -29.12
N GLU A 552 29.27 -12.50 -30.29
CA GLU A 552 28.59 -13.00 -31.49
C GLU A 552 29.13 -14.37 -31.91
N GLU A 553 30.45 -14.54 -31.98
CA GLU A 553 31.08 -15.82 -32.34
C GLU A 553 30.70 -16.94 -31.37
N LEU A 554 30.76 -16.68 -30.06
CA LEU A 554 30.41 -17.65 -29.03
C LEU A 554 28.91 -17.98 -29.04
N LEU A 555 28.06 -16.97 -29.25
CA LEU A 555 26.62 -17.14 -29.34
C LEU A 555 26.24 -17.96 -30.58
N ASP A 556 26.79 -17.65 -31.75
CA ASP A 556 26.56 -18.41 -32.99
C ASP A 556 26.95 -19.89 -32.85
N LYS A 557 28.06 -20.17 -32.15
CA LYS A 557 28.46 -21.56 -31.85
C LYS A 557 27.43 -22.28 -30.98
N LYS A 558 26.91 -21.62 -29.94
CA LYS A 558 25.93 -22.24 -29.03
C LYS A 558 24.53 -22.35 -29.63
N LEU A 559 24.09 -21.35 -30.39
CA LEU A 559 22.79 -21.35 -31.06
C LEU A 559 22.64 -22.52 -32.06
N LYS A 560 23.73 -22.98 -32.68
CA LYS A 560 23.70 -24.19 -33.54
C LYS A 560 23.26 -25.45 -32.80
N ALA A 561 23.47 -25.51 -31.48
CA ALA A 561 23.10 -26.64 -30.64
C ALA A 561 21.86 -26.37 -29.77
N PHE A 562 21.19 -25.21 -29.95
CA PHE A 562 20.10 -24.74 -29.08
C PHE A 562 18.85 -24.42 -29.89
N ALA A 563 17.91 -25.37 -29.94
CA ALA A 563 16.73 -25.30 -30.81
C ALA A 563 15.72 -24.23 -30.34
N GLU A 564 15.58 -24.05 -29.03
CA GLU A 564 14.64 -23.11 -28.41
C GLU A 564 14.99 -21.65 -28.74
N GLY A 565 16.27 -21.34 -28.93
CA GLY A 565 16.74 -19.99 -29.29
C GLY A 565 16.25 -19.52 -30.66
N ALA A 566 16.05 -20.44 -31.62
CA ALA A 566 15.53 -20.08 -32.95
C ALA A 566 14.08 -19.56 -32.87
N GLY A 567 13.26 -20.14 -31.97
CA GLY A 567 11.90 -19.68 -31.74
C GLY A 567 11.85 -18.27 -31.17
N TYR A 568 12.69 -17.98 -30.17
CA TYR A 568 12.82 -16.66 -29.58
C TYR A 568 13.22 -15.59 -30.61
N LEU A 569 14.27 -15.87 -31.41
CA LEU A 569 14.76 -14.93 -32.42
C LEU A 569 13.69 -14.63 -33.49
N ALA A 570 13.02 -15.66 -34.01
CA ALA A 570 11.98 -15.49 -35.02
C ALA A 570 10.76 -14.73 -34.49
N HIS A 571 10.35 -14.98 -33.24
CA HIS A 571 9.25 -14.27 -32.60
C HIS A 571 9.53 -12.76 -32.54
N TRP A 572 10.68 -12.37 -32.00
CA TRP A 572 11.02 -10.96 -31.81
C TRP A 572 11.38 -10.21 -33.10
N GLU A 573 11.89 -10.91 -34.12
CA GLU A 573 12.02 -10.37 -35.47
C GLU A 573 10.65 -9.98 -36.05
N ALA A 574 9.64 -10.85 -35.89
CA ALA A 574 8.29 -10.62 -36.40
C ALA A 574 7.55 -9.48 -35.68
N GLU A 575 7.76 -9.33 -34.36
CA GLU A 575 7.25 -8.21 -33.57
C GLU A 575 7.98 -6.88 -33.86
N GLY A 576 9.06 -6.91 -34.65
CA GLY A 576 9.83 -5.72 -35.03
C GLY A 576 10.87 -5.28 -33.98
N TRP A 577 11.19 -6.15 -33.01
CA TRP A 577 12.16 -5.89 -31.94
C TRP A 577 13.26 -6.96 -31.91
N PRO A 578 14.00 -7.18 -33.01
CA PRO A 578 14.93 -8.30 -33.14
C PRO A 578 16.02 -8.28 -32.06
N PHE A 579 16.49 -9.46 -31.64
CA PHE A 579 17.65 -9.55 -30.77
C PHE A 579 18.88 -8.90 -31.43
N PHE A 580 19.74 -8.24 -30.65
CA PHE A 580 20.98 -7.67 -31.17
C PHE A 580 22.16 -7.79 -30.20
N VAL A 581 23.36 -7.80 -30.77
CA VAL A 581 24.63 -7.59 -30.07
C VAL A 581 25.30 -6.37 -30.70
N LYS A 582 25.45 -5.28 -29.96
CA LYS A 582 25.99 -4.01 -30.46
C LYS A 582 27.07 -3.48 -29.53
N ASN A 583 27.99 -2.68 -30.05
CA ASN A 583 28.92 -1.91 -29.22
C ASN A 583 28.31 -0.55 -28.86
N LEU A 584 28.90 0.11 -27.86
CA LEU A 584 28.47 1.39 -27.31
C LEU A 584 28.25 2.51 -28.35
N GLU A 585 28.96 2.49 -29.48
CA GLU A 585 28.81 3.50 -30.54
C GLU A 585 27.55 3.31 -31.41
N ASN A 586 26.99 2.09 -31.45
CA ASN A 586 25.96 1.68 -32.41
C ASN A 586 24.59 1.42 -31.78
N VAL A 587 24.45 1.58 -30.46
CA VAL A 587 23.21 1.25 -29.71
C VAL A 587 22.18 2.40 -29.68
N GLN A 588 22.49 3.54 -30.29
CA GLN A 588 21.61 4.70 -30.20
C GLN A 588 20.32 4.49 -31.00
N GLY A 589 19.18 4.88 -30.41
CA GLY A 589 17.86 4.67 -30.99
C GLY A 589 17.29 3.27 -30.76
N ASP A 590 18.12 2.27 -30.45
CA ASP A 590 17.64 0.97 -30.01
C ASP A 590 17.16 1.01 -28.55
N GLU A 591 16.16 0.20 -28.23
CA GLU A 591 15.69 -0.04 -26.86
C GLU A 591 15.15 -1.46 -26.75
N ARG A 592 15.30 -2.11 -25.60
CA ARG A 592 14.76 -3.45 -25.33
C ARG A 592 14.20 -3.51 -23.93
N ASP A 593 13.41 -4.54 -23.67
CA ASP A 593 12.91 -4.79 -22.32
C ASP A 593 14.06 -5.06 -21.36
N VAL A 594 15.00 -5.88 -21.80
CA VAL A 594 16.21 -6.23 -21.05
C VAL A 594 17.44 -5.86 -21.86
N ILE A 595 18.41 -5.22 -21.21
CA ILE A 595 19.72 -4.93 -21.79
C ILE A 595 20.80 -5.58 -20.93
N PHE A 596 21.59 -6.46 -21.54
CA PHE A 596 22.81 -6.98 -20.94
C PHE A 596 23.99 -6.10 -21.35
N ILE A 597 24.78 -5.68 -20.37
CA ILE A 597 25.95 -4.83 -20.60
C ILE A 597 27.19 -5.64 -20.24
N SER A 598 28.08 -5.87 -21.20
CA SER A 598 29.42 -6.41 -20.97
C SER A 598 30.41 -5.25 -20.86
N THR A 599 30.96 -5.03 -19.66
CA THR A 599 31.98 -4.00 -19.46
C THR A 599 33.29 -4.30 -20.18
N THR A 600 33.56 -5.56 -20.53
CA THR A 600 34.77 -6.06 -21.18
C THR A 600 36.04 -5.96 -20.33
N PHE A 601 36.22 -4.90 -19.58
CA PHE A 601 37.44 -4.65 -18.82
C PHE A 601 37.54 -5.57 -17.58
N GLY A 602 38.77 -5.80 -17.13
CA GLY A 602 39.12 -6.68 -16.03
C GLY A 602 40.61 -6.61 -15.74
N LYS A 603 41.11 -7.47 -14.85
CA LYS A 603 42.52 -7.54 -14.48
C LYS A 603 43.36 -8.02 -15.67
N VAL A 604 44.53 -7.43 -15.86
CA VAL A 604 45.46 -7.85 -16.94
C VAL A 604 46.14 -9.16 -16.52
N PRO A 605 46.26 -10.18 -17.41
CA PRO A 605 46.91 -11.45 -17.07
C PRO A 605 48.27 -11.26 -16.38
N GLY A 606 48.46 -11.92 -15.24
CA GLY A 606 49.68 -11.81 -14.44
C GLY A 606 49.80 -10.56 -13.56
N THR A 607 48.76 -9.72 -13.47
CA THR A 607 48.71 -8.56 -12.58
C THR A 607 47.36 -8.45 -11.87
N ASP A 608 47.33 -7.81 -10.71
CA ASP A 608 46.08 -7.53 -9.99
C ASP A 608 45.46 -6.16 -10.36
N LYS A 609 45.94 -5.53 -11.44
CA LYS A 609 45.55 -4.17 -11.82
C LYS A 609 44.63 -4.16 -13.03
N VAL A 610 43.62 -3.30 -12.96
CA VAL A 610 42.73 -2.97 -14.08
C VAL A 610 43.29 -1.79 -14.87
N ARG A 611 43.16 -1.84 -16.20
CA ARG A 611 43.54 -0.74 -17.10
C ARG A 611 42.67 0.49 -16.82
N GLN A 612 43.29 1.65 -16.57
CA GLN A 612 42.58 2.89 -16.23
C GLN A 612 42.12 3.70 -17.46
N ASN A 613 42.49 3.28 -18.67
CA ASN A 613 42.00 3.85 -19.93
C ASN A 613 40.91 2.94 -20.50
N PHE A 614 39.67 3.42 -20.49
CA PHE A 614 38.46 2.71 -20.91
C PHE A 614 38.02 3.11 -22.33
N GLY A 615 39.00 3.44 -23.20
CA GLY A 615 38.77 3.76 -24.60
C GLY A 615 37.87 4.98 -24.78
N PRO A 616 36.78 4.90 -25.58
CA PRO A 616 35.89 6.04 -25.83
C PRO A 616 35.25 6.66 -24.57
N ILE A 617 35.17 5.91 -23.46
CA ILE A 617 34.59 6.38 -22.19
C ILE A 617 35.52 7.37 -21.48
N SER A 618 36.83 7.18 -21.60
CA SER A 618 37.84 8.06 -21.00
C SER A 618 38.08 9.34 -21.79
N ARG A 619 37.33 9.59 -22.87
CA ARG A 619 37.34 10.85 -23.63
C ARG A 619 36.44 11.91 -22.96
N PRO A 620 36.62 13.22 -23.24
CA PRO A 620 35.82 14.28 -22.64
C PRO A 620 34.29 14.10 -22.78
N ASP A 621 33.83 13.63 -23.94
CA ASP A 621 32.41 13.35 -24.23
C ASP A 621 31.97 11.90 -23.93
N GLY A 622 32.85 11.09 -23.31
CA GLY A 622 32.58 9.69 -23.01
C GLY A 622 31.39 9.47 -22.08
N TRP A 623 31.06 10.45 -21.23
CA TRP A 623 29.88 10.40 -20.36
C TRP A 623 28.54 10.35 -21.13
N ARG A 624 28.48 10.93 -22.34
CA ARG A 624 27.27 10.88 -23.20
C ARG A 624 26.98 9.45 -23.68
N ARG A 625 28.05 8.68 -23.96
CA ARG A 625 27.95 7.26 -24.35
C ARG A 625 27.34 6.43 -23.23
N LEU A 626 27.82 6.62 -22.01
CA LEU A 626 27.28 5.96 -20.83
C LEU A 626 25.82 6.36 -20.57
N ASN A 627 25.47 7.64 -20.72
CA ASN A 627 24.08 8.08 -20.57
C ASN A 627 23.14 7.40 -21.58
N VAL A 628 23.58 7.26 -22.84
CA VAL A 628 22.83 6.49 -23.84
C VAL A 628 22.68 5.04 -23.37
N LEU A 629 23.78 4.37 -23.02
CA LEU A 629 23.80 2.97 -22.57
C LEU A 629 22.84 2.70 -21.41
N PHE A 630 22.87 3.52 -20.36
CA PHE A 630 22.07 3.32 -19.15
C PHE A 630 20.57 3.57 -19.38
N THR A 631 20.20 4.22 -20.49
CA THR A 631 18.80 4.57 -20.81
C THR A 631 18.16 3.71 -21.91
N ARG A 632 18.81 2.60 -22.30
CA ARG A 632 18.34 1.68 -23.36
C ARG A 632 17.30 0.67 -22.90
N SER A 633 17.21 0.39 -21.61
CA SER A 633 16.32 -0.64 -21.07
C SER A 633 14.97 -0.08 -20.60
N LYS A 634 13.89 -0.82 -20.89
CA LYS A 634 12.55 -0.54 -20.36
C LYS A 634 12.31 -1.17 -18.99
N ARG A 635 12.79 -2.40 -18.76
CA ARG A 635 12.48 -3.20 -17.56
C ARG A 635 13.69 -3.50 -16.70
N ARG A 636 14.78 -3.99 -17.30
CA ARG A 636 15.96 -4.48 -16.57
C ARG A 636 17.29 -4.26 -17.28
N ILE A 637 18.33 -3.90 -16.52
CA ILE A 637 19.72 -3.92 -16.97
C ILE A 637 20.49 -4.96 -16.16
N GLU A 638 21.20 -5.86 -16.82
CA GLU A 638 22.19 -6.73 -16.14
C GLU A 638 23.60 -6.35 -16.59
N LEU A 639 24.38 -5.84 -15.64
CA LEU A 639 25.75 -5.40 -15.85
C LEU A 639 26.71 -6.55 -15.52
N PHE A 640 27.29 -7.16 -16.56
CA PHE A 640 28.34 -8.16 -16.45
C PHE A 640 29.69 -7.45 -16.43
N THR A 641 30.41 -7.62 -15.34
CA THR A 641 31.69 -6.95 -15.14
C THR A 641 32.69 -7.79 -14.38
N SER A 642 33.96 -7.67 -14.77
CA SER A 642 35.10 -8.29 -14.10
C SER A 642 35.94 -7.27 -13.32
N MET A 643 35.35 -6.12 -13.00
CA MET A 643 35.96 -5.04 -12.22
C MET A 643 35.07 -4.71 -11.03
N GLU A 644 35.69 -4.32 -9.93
CA GLU A 644 35.00 -3.68 -8.83
C GLU A 644 35.05 -2.14 -8.97
N PRO A 645 34.10 -1.39 -8.39
CA PRO A 645 34.18 0.08 -8.36
C PRO A 645 35.52 0.58 -7.81
N GLU A 646 36.06 -0.12 -6.81
CA GLU A 646 37.34 0.19 -6.15
C GLU A 646 38.56 0.03 -7.07
N ASP A 647 38.44 -0.74 -8.16
CA ASP A 647 39.52 -0.93 -9.15
C ASP A 647 39.73 0.31 -10.04
N ILE A 648 38.74 1.20 -10.12
CA ILE A 648 38.81 2.42 -10.93
C ILE A 648 39.33 3.58 -10.07
N VAL A 649 40.58 3.94 -10.31
CA VAL A 649 41.24 5.04 -9.60
C VAL A 649 40.79 6.37 -10.22
N THR A 650 40.24 7.25 -9.38
CA THR A 650 39.79 8.58 -9.82
C THR A 650 40.44 9.69 -9.01
N ASP A 651 40.86 10.74 -9.70
CA ASP A 651 41.39 12.00 -9.13
C ASP A 651 40.64 13.22 -9.72
N GLU A 652 41.09 14.44 -9.42
CA GLU A 652 40.50 15.67 -9.96
C GLU A 652 40.58 15.72 -11.50
N GLY A 653 41.70 15.27 -12.09
CA GLY A 653 41.95 15.27 -13.54
C GLY A 653 41.23 14.16 -14.31
N THR A 654 40.65 13.18 -13.61
CA THR A 654 40.01 12.03 -14.25
C THR A 654 38.78 12.46 -15.07
N PRO A 655 38.66 12.01 -16.34
CA PRO A 655 37.54 12.34 -17.22
C PRO A 655 36.18 12.03 -16.61
N ARG A 656 35.18 12.87 -16.91
CA ARG A 656 33.81 12.71 -16.38
C ARG A 656 33.19 11.34 -16.73
N GLY A 657 33.51 10.79 -17.91
CA GLY A 657 33.04 9.46 -18.32
C GLY A 657 33.59 8.35 -17.44
N THR A 658 34.89 8.35 -17.14
CA THR A 658 35.50 7.37 -16.22
C THR A 658 34.91 7.47 -14.81
N LYS A 659 34.72 8.69 -14.28
CA LYS A 659 34.04 8.90 -12.99
C LYS A 659 32.63 8.31 -12.99
N ALA A 660 31.85 8.59 -14.04
CA ALA A 660 30.49 8.07 -14.17
C ALA A 660 30.44 6.54 -14.29
N LEU A 661 31.41 5.90 -14.95
CA LEU A 661 31.48 4.43 -15.01
C LEU A 661 31.69 3.83 -13.62
N ARG A 662 32.65 4.37 -12.85
CA ARG A 662 32.88 3.94 -11.46
C ARG A 662 31.62 4.12 -10.61
N ASP A 663 31.04 5.32 -10.64
CA ASP A 663 29.87 5.63 -9.82
C ASP A 663 28.66 4.75 -10.22
N TYR A 664 28.55 4.38 -11.50
CA TYR A 664 27.51 3.46 -11.96
C TYR A 664 27.75 2.02 -11.51
N LEU A 665 29.00 1.54 -11.50
CA LEU A 665 29.35 0.23 -10.95
C LEU A 665 29.02 0.18 -9.45
N ASP A 666 29.33 1.24 -8.71
CA ASP A 666 29.00 1.35 -7.29
C ASP A 666 27.48 1.34 -7.05
N PHE A 667 26.75 2.14 -7.85
CA PHE A 667 25.29 2.17 -7.84
C PHE A 667 24.67 0.80 -8.15
N ALA A 668 25.16 0.11 -9.18
CA ALA A 668 24.68 -1.21 -9.55
C ALA A 668 24.97 -2.26 -8.46
N LYS A 669 26.14 -2.19 -7.81
CA LYS A 669 26.57 -3.12 -6.75
C LYS A 669 25.79 -2.90 -5.45
N ARG A 670 25.59 -1.65 -5.03
CA ARG A 670 24.93 -1.30 -3.75
C ARG A 670 23.41 -1.15 -3.86
N GLY A 671 22.88 -0.90 -5.06
CA GLY A 671 21.46 -0.61 -5.31
C GLY A 671 20.98 0.74 -4.77
N VAL A 672 21.89 1.55 -4.21
CA VAL A 672 21.61 2.87 -3.63
C VAL A 672 22.54 3.88 -4.28
N LEU A 673 21.98 4.96 -4.83
CA LEU A 673 22.76 6.12 -5.21
C LEU A 673 23.14 6.85 -3.92
N VAL A 674 24.44 6.90 -3.61
CA VAL A 674 25.05 7.46 -2.38
C VAL A 674 24.59 8.91 -2.07
N THR A 675 23.99 9.59 -3.05
CA THR A 675 23.57 11.01 -2.99
C THR A 675 22.09 11.26 -3.28
N THR A 676 21.26 10.23 -3.53
CA THR A 676 19.80 10.43 -3.46
C THR A 676 19.36 10.19 -2.04
N ASP A 677 19.03 11.28 -1.36
CA ASP A 677 18.22 11.26 -0.16
C ASP A 677 16.96 10.44 -0.43
N GLN A 678 16.98 9.15 -0.10
CA GLN A 678 15.80 8.44 0.38
C GLN A 678 15.48 9.03 1.77
N CYS A 679 15.24 10.34 1.84
CA CYS A 679 14.59 10.90 3.01
C CYS A 679 13.17 10.37 2.96
N ASP A 680 12.81 9.56 3.95
CA ASP A 680 11.41 9.34 4.30
C ASP A 680 10.81 10.72 4.51
N ARG A 681 10.06 11.18 3.50
CA ARG A 681 9.36 12.46 3.54
C ARG A 681 8.10 12.25 4.36
N ASP A 682 7.86 13.17 5.27
CA ASP A 682 6.60 13.22 5.98
C ASP A 682 5.45 13.54 5.02
N PRO A 683 4.20 13.15 5.36
CA PRO A 683 3.02 13.55 4.61
C PRO A 683 2.93 15.07 4.43
N ASP A 684 2.41 15.52 3.28
CA ASP A 684 2.33 16.95 2.95
C ASP A 684 1.16 17.65 3.65
N SER A 685 0.22 16.88 4.23
CA SER A 685 -0.99 17.41 4.87
C SER A 685 -1.50 16.57 6.04
N ASP A 686 -2.17 17.20 7.00
CA ASP A 686 -2.88 16.51 8.10
C ASP A 686 -3.96 15.54 7.60
N PHE A 687 -4.49 15.80 6.40
CA PHE A 687 -5.43 14.90 5.74
C PHE A 687 -4.75 13.58 5.35
N GLU A 688 -3.57 13.64 4.73
CA GLU A 688 -2.77 12.44 4.44
C GLU A 688 -2.38 11.69 5.72
N VAL A 689 -2.00 12.41 6.79
CA VAL A 689 -1.73 11.80 8.11
C VAL A 689 -2.96 11.04 8.63
N SER A 690 -4.14 11.63 8.53
CA SER A 690 -5.40 11.00 8.93
C SER A 690 -5.66 9.70 8.16
N VAL A 691 -5.49 9.72 6.84
CA VAL A 691 -5.64 8.53 5.98
C VAL A 691 -4.60 7.47 6.33
N ALA A 692 -3.33 7.85 6.49
CA ALA A 692 -2.25 6.93 6.84
C ALA A 692 -2.50 6.23 8.18
N ASN A 693 -3.00 6.97 9.18
CA ASN A 693 -3.38 6.42 10.48
C ASN A 693 -4.51 5.38 10.36
N VAL A 694 -5.52 5.64 9.51
CA VAL A 694 -6.59 4.68 9.25
C VAL A 694 -6.04 3.42 8.59
N VAL A 695 -5.20 3.54 7.55
CA VAL A 695 -4.60 2.39 6.89
C VAL A 695 -3.71 1.57 7.85
N THR A 696 -2.97 2.27 8.72
CA THR A 696 -2.16 1.63 9.78
C THR A 696 -3.03 0.89 10.78
N SER A 697 -4.18 1.46 11.18
CA SER A 697 -5.14 0.80 12.06
C SER A 697 -5.80 -0.44 11.43
N LEU A 698 -5.83 -0.52 10.10
CA LEU A 698 -6.28 -1.70 9.35
C LEU A 698 -5.19 -2.80 9.25
N GLY A 699 -4.02 -2.59 9.86
CA GLY A 699 -2.92 -3.56 9.92
C GLY A 699 -1.92 -3.48 8.75
N TYR A 700 -1.96 -2.41 7.94
CA TYR A 700 -1.04 -2.24 6.82
C TYR A 700 0.02 -1.16 7.11
N ALA A 701 1.28 -1.44 6.78
CA ALA A 701 2.34 -0.43 6.85
C ALA A 701 2.25 0.53 5.65
N VAL A 702 2.32 1.83 5.91
CA VAL A 702 2.26 2.88 4.88
C VAL A 702 3.62 3.54 4.73
N LYS A 703 4.03 3.77 3.48
CA LYS A 703 5.13 4.67 3.14
C LYS A 703 4.55 5.98 2.60
N PRO A 704 4.66 7.10 3.32
CA PRO A 704 4.27 8.40 2.77
C PRO A 704 5.21 8.82 1.65
N GLN A 705 4.69 9.63 0.71
CA GLN A 705 5.47 10.34 -0.30
C GLN A 705 6.41 9.40 -1.08
N LEU A 706 5.87 8.29 -1.59
CA LEU A 706 6.63 7.34 -2.39
C LEU A 706 6.95 7.97 -3.75
N GLY A 707 8.22 8.21 -4.04
CA GLY A 707 8.61 8.82 -5.30
C GLY A 707 10.09 9.10 -5.42
N VAL A 708 10.49 9.48 -6.63
CA VAL A 708 11.85 9.95 -6.92
C VAL A 708 11.77 11.18 -7.82
N ALA A 709 12.67 12.14 -7.57
CA ALA A 709 12.92 13.27 -8.47
C ALA A 709 11.66 13.95 -9.07
N GLY A 710 10.94 14.72 -8.25
CA GLY A 710 9.90 15.64 -8.74
C GLY A 710 8.50 15.04 -8.95
N PHE A 711 8.31 13.73 -8.72
CA PHE A 711 6.99 13.12 -8.56
C PHE A 711 6.97 12.27 -7.30
N PHE A 712 5.91 12.42 -6.50
CA PHE A 712 5.66 11.65 -5.30
C PHE A 712 4.20 11.26 -5.27
N LEU A 713 3.96 9.98 -4.99
CA LEU A 713 2.65 9.45 -4.66
C LEU A 713 2.39 9.71 -3.19
N ASP A 714 1.24 10.26 -2.84
CA ASP A 714 0.98 10.74 -1.48
C ASP A 714 1.22 9.65 -0.44
N MET A 715 0.75 8.42 -0.70
CA MET A 715 1.01 7.25 0.14
C MET A 715 1.10 5.97 -0.68
N ALA A 716 1.94 5.04 -0.24
CA ALA A 716 2.01 3.67 -0.76
C ALA A 716 1.85 2.66 0.37
N VAL A 717 0.91 1.73 0.21
CA VAL A 717 0.61 0.67 1.18
C VAL A 717 1.51 -0.51 0.89
N ARG A 718 2.34 -0.92 1.86
CA ARG A 718 3.25 -2.07 1.71
C ARG A 718 2.45 -3.37 1.67
N ASN A 719 2.91 -4.31 0.85
CA ASN A 719 2.35 -5.65 0.81
C ASN A 719 2.84 -6.45 2.02
N PRO A 720 1.94 -6.89 2.94
CA PRO A 720 2.34 -7.69 4.09
C PRO A 720 2.80 -9.11 3.71
N ASP A 721 2.33 -9.63 2.58
CA ASP A 721 2.62 -11.00 2.14
C ASP A 721 3.85 -11.09 1.22
N ARG A 722 4.30 -9.96 0.67
CA ARG A 722 5.45 -9.86 -0.26
C ARG A 722 6.36 -8.68 0.08
N PRO A 723 7.43 -8.89 0.85
CA PRO A 723 8.40 -7.85 1.16
C PRO A 723 9.01 -7.23 -0.11
N GLY A 724 9.03 -5.91 -0.19
CA GLY A 724 9.56 -5.20 -1.37
C GLY A 724 8.53 -4.82 -2.42
N GLU A 725 7.27 -5.22 -2.27
CA GLU A 725 6.15 -4.79 -3.12
C GLU A 725 5.20 -3.83 -2.35
N TYR A 726 4.64 -2.87 -3.07
CA TYR A 726 3.50 -2.07 -2.63
C TYR A 726 2.19 -2.64 -3.18
N LEU A 727 1.26 -2.88 -2.26
CA LEU A 727 -0.05 -3.43 -2.53
C LEU A 727 -0.95 -2.44 -3.27
N ALA A 728 -0.87 -1.18 -2.86
CA ALA A 728 -1.71 -0.10 -3.35
C ALA A 728 -1.02 1.26 -3.22
N GLY A 729 -1.38 2.15 -4.14
CA GLY A 729 -1.03 3.56 -4.11
C GLY A 729 -2.25 4.39 -3.75
N ILE A 730 -2.14 5.31 -2.79
CA ILE A 730 -3.24 6.18 -2.40
C ILE A 730 -2.90 7.61 -2.82
N GLU A 731 -3.81 8.23 -3.58
CA GLU A 731 -3.74 9.66 -3.93
C GLU A 731 -4.89 10.40 -3.25
N CYS A 732 -4.55 11.50 -2.58
CA CYS A 732 -5.44 12.46 -1.96
C CYS A 732 -5.62 13.67 -2.89
N ASP A 733 -6.77 14.35 -2.80
CA ASP A 733 -7.08 15.56 -3.58
C ASP A 733 -6.43 16.84 -3.02
N GLY A 734 -5.24 16.72 -2.42
CA GLY A 734 -4.50 17.81 -1.79
C GLY A 734 -3.80 18.77 -2.76
N ALA A 735 -2.85 19.56 -2.25
CA ALA A 735 -2.12 20.57 -3.04
C ALA A 735 -1.45 19.99 -4.31
N THR A 736 -0.99 18.74 -4.24
CA THR A 736 -0.41 18.00 -5.37
C THR A 736 -1.42 17.74 -6.48
N TYR A 737 -2.68 17.42 -6.16
CA TYR A 737 -3.77 17.29 -7.14
C TYR A 737 -4.07 18.63 -7.83
N HIS A 738 -4.01 19.74 -7.10
CA HIS A 738 -4.22 21.09 -7.63
C HIS A 738 -3.08 21.61 -8.52
N SER A 739 -1.87 21.04 -8.41
CA SER A 739 -0.70 21.49 -9.17
C SER A 739 -0.72 21.12 -10.67
N GLY A 740 -1.64 20.26 -11.10
CA GLY A 740 -1.77 19.84 -12.50
C GLY A 740 -2.21 21.00 -13.39
N PHE A 741 -1.38 21.38 -14.38
CA PHE A 741 -1.67 22.48 -15.31
C PHE A 741 -2.94 22.23 -16.14
N SER A 742 -3.20 20.98 -16.53
CA SER A 742 -4.38 20.59 -17.29
C SER A 742 -5.10 19.37 -16.71
N VAL A 743 -6.39 19.25 -16.99
CA VAL A 743 -7.20 18.06 -16.63
C VAL A 743 -6.64 16.80 -17.29
N ARG A 744 -6.13 16.91 -18.52
CA ARG A 744 -5.49 15.80 -19.23
C ARG A 744 -4.25 15.30 -18.48
N ASP A 745 -3.41 16.20 -17.97
CA ASP A 745 -2.20 15.82 -17.22
C ASP A 745 -2.56 15.20 -15.87
N ARG A 746 -3.51 15.80 -15.15
CA ARG A 746 -3.90 15.41 -13.79
C ARG A 746 -4.67 14.09 -13.75
N ASP A 747 -5.63 13.93 -14.64
CA ASP A 747 -6.64 12.87 -14.54
C ASP A 747 -6.48 11.76 -15.58
N ARG A 748 -5.74 11.98 -16.68
CA ARG A 748 -5.49 10.95 -17.71
C ARG A 748 -4.03 10.50 -17.78
N ILE A 749 -3.12 11.38 -18.19
CA ILE A 749 -1.73 11.02 -18.52
C ILE A 749 -0.99 10.49 -17.29
N ARG A 750 -1.12 11.16 -16.14
CA ARG A 750 -0.53 10.71 -14.86
C ARG A 750 -0.95 9.27 -14.53
N GLN A 751 -2.25 8.99 -14.64
CA GLN A 751 -2.80 7.67 -14.33
C GLN A 751 -2.32 6.63 -15.34
N GLU A 752 -2.38 6.91 -16.64
CA GLU A 752 -1.90 6.00 -17.69
C GLU A 752 -0.42 5.64 -17.50
N ILE A 753 0.42 6.62 -17.12
CA ILE A 753 1.84 6.37 -16.84
C ILE A 753 1.99 5.44 -15.63
N LEU A 754 1.38 5.76 -14.48
CA LEU A 754 1.44 4.89 -13.30
C LEU A 754 0.96 3.47 -13.62
N GLU A 755 -0.16 3.34 -14.35
CA GLU A 755 -0.71 2.05 -14.74
C GLU A 755 0.26 1.27 -15.66
N SER A 756 0.95 1.95 -16.58
CA SER A 756 1.98 1.32 -17.44
C SER A 756 3.20 0.83 -16.66
N LEU A 757 3.50 1.43 -15.51
CA LEU A 757 4.61 1.06 -14.62
C LEU A 757 4.25 -0.07 -13.64
N GLY A 758 3.04 -0.61 -13.73
CA GLY A 758 2.56 -1.70 -12.88
C GLY A 758 1.53 -1.30 -11.83
N TRP A 759 1.15 -0.02 -11.73
CA TRP A 759 0.09 0.40 -10.80
C TRP A 759 -1.33 0.15 -11.32
N LYS A 760 -1.50 -0.63 -12.39
CA LYS A 760 -2.81 -0.91 -13.00
C LYS A 760 -3.75 -1.58 -11.99
N GLY A 761 -4.85 -0.90 -11.69
CA GLY A 761 -5.81 -1.34 -10.68
C GLY A 761 -5.30 -1.29 -9.23
N ARG A 762 -4.13 -0.67 -8.97
CA ARG A 762 -3.51 -0.53 -7.65
C ARG A 762 -3.63 0.89 -7.08
N ILE A 763 -4.03 1.89 -7.87
CA ILE A 763 -4.24 3.26 -7.42
C ILE A 763 -5.66 3.44 -6.86
N TYR A 764 -5.77 3.98 -5.65
CA TYR A 764 -7.02 4.36 -5.00
C TYR A 764 -7.01 5.86 -4.69
N ARG A 765 -8.09 6.56 -5.04
CA ARG A 765 -8.20 8.00 -4.81
C ARG A 765 -9.18 8.31 -3.69
N ILE A 766 -8.78 9.23 -2.80
CA ILE A 766 -9.60 9.69 -1.68
C ILE A 766 -9.85 11.18 -1.83
N TRP A 767 -11.14 11.55 -1.82
CA TRP A 767 -11.58 12.94 -1.86
C TRP A 767 -11.77 13.46 -0.44
N SER A 768 -11.11 14.57 -0.10
CA SER A 768 -11.15 15.21 1.21
C SER A 768 -12.57 15.53 1.67
N THR A 769 -13.46 15.92 0.76
CA THR A 769 -14.88 16.19 1.07
C THR A 769 -15.63 14.94 1.51
N ASP A 770 -15.46 13.82 0.79
CA ASP A 770 -16.13 12.54 1.12
C ASP A 770 -15.57 11.99 2.44
N TRP A 771 -14.24 12.10 2.63
CA TRP A 771 -13.56 11.69 3.85
C TRP A 771 -14.00 12.51 5.07
N PHE A 772 -14.13 13.83 4.93
CA PHE A 772 -14.58 14.69 6.02
C PHE A 772 -16.07 14.45 6.36
N TYR A 773 -16.92 14.29 5.34
CA TYR A 773 -18.36 14.12 5.54
C TYR A 773 -18.73 12.75 6.13
N ASN A 774 -18.15 11.67 5.60
CA ASN A 774 -18.41 10.32 6.09
C ASN A 774 -17.15 9.44 6.10
N PRO A 775 -16.23 9.66 7.06
CA PRO A 775 -14.96 8.94 7.11
C PRO A 775 -15.18 7.44 7.25
N ARG A 776 -16.18 6.99 8.02
CA ARG A 776 -16.47 5.57 8.21
C ARG A 776 -16.81 4.85 6.90
N ARG A 777 -17.65 5.46 6.07
CA ARG A 777 -18.02 4.87 4.77
C ARG A 777 -16.80 4.75 3.86
N GLU A 778 -15.97 5.77 3.82
CA GLU A 778 -14.76 5.76 2.99
C GLU A 778 -13.67 4.82 3.55
N THR A 779 -13.56 4.66 4.88
CA THR A 779 -12.74 3.62 5.52
C THR A 779 -13.16 2.22 5.09
N VAL A 780 -14.46 1.91 5.08
CA VAL A 780 -14.98 0.60 4.65
C VAL A 780 -14.68 0.33 3.17
N ARG A 781 -14.80 1.35 2.32
CA ARG A 781 -14.44 1.22 0.90
C ARG A 781 -12.95 1.00 0.70
N LEU A 782 -12.12 1.74 1.42
CA LEU A 782 -10.66 1.59 1.39
C LEU A 782 -10.25 0.20 1.88
N SER A 783 -10.83 -0.28 2.99
CA SER A 783 -10.52 -1.63 3.51
C SER A 783 -10.92 -2.72 2.53
N ALA A 784 -12.09 -2.62 1.89
CA ALA A 784 -12.54 -3.55 0.86
C ALA A 784 -11.60 -3.57 -0.35
N PHE A 785 -11.14 -2.39 -0.80
CA PHE A 785 -10.16 -2.28 -1.87
C PHE A 785 -8.82 -2.93 -1.52
N LEU A 786 -8.28 -2.66 -0.33
CA LEU A 786 -7.02 -3.26 0.14
C LEU A 786 -7.12 -4.78 0.30
N ALA A 787 -8.23 -5.28 0.84
CA ALA A 787 -8.49 -6.70 0.97
C ALA A 787 -8.55 -7.40 -0.40
N GLU A 788 -9.23 -6.80 -1.37
CA GLU A 788 -9.27 -7.31 -2.74
C GLU A 788 -7.89 -7.30 -3.41
N ARG A 789 -7.11 -6.23 -3.24
CA ARG A 789 -5.74 -6.17 -3.73
C ARG A 789 -4.85 -7.24 -3.12
N ARG A 790 -4.99 -7.50 -1.82
CA ARG A 790 -4.24 -8.54 -1.12
C ARG A 790 -4.56 -9.92 -1.69
N ARG A 791 -5.85 -10.19 -1.94
CA ARG A 791 -6.31 -11.42 -2.60
C ARG A 791 -5.73 -11.59 -4.01
N LEU A 792 -5.76 -10.53 -4.82
CA LEU A 792 -5.21 -10.56 -6.18
C LEU A 792 -3.69 -10.75 -6.16
N SER A 793 -2.98 -10.08 -5.27
CA SER A 793 -1.53 -10.25 -5.11
C SER A 793 -1.17 -11.70 -4.78
N LEU A 794 -1.91 -12.36 -3.87
CA LEU A 794 -1.70 -13.77 -3.56
C LEU A 794 -1.93 -14.68 -4.79
N ALA A 795 -2.91 -14.35 -5.64
CA ALA A 795 -3.23 -15.11 -6.84
C ALA A 795 -2.24 -14.90 -8.00
N GLU A 796 -1.57 -13.74 -8.07
CA GLU A 796 -0.59 -13.41 -9.11
C GLU A 796 0.68 -14.31 -9.03
N GLY A 797 0.87 -15.10 -7.96
CA GLY A 797 2.04 -15.99 -7.77
C GLY A 797 3.35 -15.21 -7.54
N PRO A 798 4.32 -15.73 -6.76
CA PRO A 798 5.62 -15.08 -6.67
C PRO A 798 6.28 -15.17 -8.06
N GLU A 799 6.67 -14.04 -8.65
CA GLU A 799 7.72 -14.05 -9.66
C GLU A 799 8.96 -14.59 -8.95
N GLU A 800 9.42 -15.80 -9.31
CA GLU A 800 10.46 -16.57 -8.62
C GLU A 800 11.56 -15.68 -8.00
N GLU A 801 11.55 -15.59 -6.67
CA GLU A 801 12.59 -14.95 -5.87
C GLU A 801 13.86 -15.80 -5.93
N ASP A 802 14.69 -15.62 -6.96
CA ASP A 802 16.09 -16.05 -6.92
C ASP A 802 16.88 -15.10 -5.99
N VAL A 803 16.70 -15.27 -4.69
CA VAL A 803 17.58 -14.72 -3.65
C VAL A 803 17.89 -15.82 -2.65
N GLN A 804 19.03 -16.49 -2.82
CA GLN A 804 19.77 -17.04 -1.70
C GLN A 804 21.21 -16.54 -1.76
N ASP A 805 21.42 -15.37 -1.15
CA ASP A 805 22.68 -15.00 -0.51
C ASP A 805 22.33 -14.59 0.93
N GLN A 806 22.45 -15.53 1.87
CA GLN A 806 23.16 -15.44 3.16
C GLN A 806 22.71 -16.53 4.18
N ASP A 807 23.70 -17.34 4.58
CA ASP A 807 23.92 -18.07 5.84
C ASP A 807 22.79 -18.88 6.55
N ASN A 808 23.00 -20.21 6.55
CA ASN A 808 22.72 -21.22 7.58
C ASN A 808 21.29 -21.42 8.15
N THR A 809 20.65 -22.55 7.83
CA THR A 809 20.51 -23.74 8.71
C THR A 809 19.66 -24.85 8.06
N ALA A 810 20.00 -26.10 8.39
CA ALA A 810 19.43 -27.41 7.99
C ALA A 810 17.93 -27.49 7.63
N ASP A 811 17.60 -28.20 6.53
CA ASP A 811 17.04 -29.57 6.53
C ASP A 811 16.72 -30.03 5.09
N ASP A 812 17.00 -31.31 4.80
CA ASP A 812 16.63 -32.04 3.56
C ASP A 812 15.23 -32.66 3.75
N PRO A 813 14.39 -32.86 2.71
CA PRO A 813 14.45 -34.14 2.00
C PRO A 813 14.09 -34.13 0.49
N ALA A 814 15.04 -34.61 -0.32
CA ALA A 814 15.00 -35.80 -1.19
C ALA A 814 13.79 -36.11 -2.11
N GLY A 815 14.12 -36.33 -3.40
CA GLY A 815 13.63 -37.46 -4.22
C GLY A 815 13.51 -37.17 -5.73
N THR A 816 13.74 -38.07 -6.70
CA THR A 816 14.26 -39.44 -6.81
C THR A 816 14.38 -39.75 -8.34
N ILE A 817 15.24 -40.72 -8.73
CA ILE A 817 15.24 -41.56 -9.97
C ILE A 817 15.71 -40.87 -11.28
N ALA A 818 16.89 -41.10 -11.85
CA ALA A 818 17.62 -42.31 -12.27
C ALA A 818 17.16 -42.98 -13.59
N ALA A 819 18.17 -43.38 -14.37
CA ALA A 819 18.20 -44.45 -15.37
C ALA A 819 18.03 -44.09 -16.87
N ALA A 820 18.94 -44.73 -17.64
CA ALA A 820 19.08 -44.78 -19.09
C ALA A 820 19.85 -43.55 -19.63
N VAL A 821 21.04 -43.65 -20.23
CA VAL A 821 21.58 -44.67 -21.13
C VAL A 821 23.11 -44.51 -21.15
N ILE A 822 23.84 -45.48 -20.62
CA ILE A 822 25.23 -45.75 -21.01
C ILE A 822 25.15 -47.04 -21.83
N GLU A 823 25.22 -46.92 -23.16
CA GLU A 823 25.51 -48.07 -24.01
C GLU A 823 26.21 -47.69 -25.33
N GLU A 824 26.98 -46.59 -25.40
CA GLU A 824 27.52 -46.25 -26.74
C GLU A 824 28.94 -45.72 -26.91
N LEU A 825 29.83 -45.61 -25.93
CA LEU A 825 31.18 -45.10 -26.29
C LEU A 825 32.34 -45.77 -25.56
N ALA A 826 32.34 -47.10 -25.59
CA ALA A 826 33.46 -47.95 -25.19
C ALA A 826 34.51 -48.16 -26.30
N GLU A 827 34.85 -47.12 -27.09
CA GLU A 827 35.78 -47.29 -28.23
C GLU A 827 36.94 -46.29 -28.32
N ALA A 828 37.24 -45.52 -27.29
CA ALA A 828 38.34 -44.54 -27.37
C ALA A 828 39.33 -44.57 -26.20
N ILE A 829 39.64 -45.75 -25.67
CA ILE A 829 40.87 -45.96 -24.88
C ILE A 829 41.92 -46.59 -25.79
N THR A 830 42.70 -45.76 -26.47
CA THR A 830 44.14 -46.00 -26.70
C THR A 830 44.76 -44.78 -27.37
N ALA A 831 45.39 -43.89 -26.58
CA ALA A 831 46.77 -43.49 -26.79
C ALA A 831 47.23 -42.38 -25.82
N SER A 832 48.36 -42.67 -25.19
CA SER A 832 49.42 -41.77 -24.74
C SER A 832 49.26 -40.97 -23.44
N THR A 833 49.89 -41.56 -22.42
CA THR A 833 50.53 -40.96 -21.24
C THR A 833 51.62 -39.93 -21.60
N ALA A 834 51.63 -38.81 -20.89
CA ALA A 834 52.83 -38.12 -20.42
C ALA A 834 52.45 -37.40 -19.10
N GLU A 835 53.05 -37.85 -18.00
CA GLU A 835 52.81 -37.41 -16.64
C GLU A 835 53.56 -36.09 -16.35
N GLU A 836 52.83 -35.01 -16.15
CA GLU A 836 53.17 -33.97 -15.18
C GLU A 836 52.22 -34.14 -13.99
N ASP A 837 52.68 -33.93 -12.76
CA ASP A 837 51.90 -34.04 -11.52
C ASP A 837 50.71 -33.07 -11.55
N LEU A 838 49.62 -33.51 -12.17
CA LEU A 838 48.38 -32.75 -12.32
C LEU A 838 47.56 -32.91 -11.04
N PHE A 839 47.30 -31.81 -10.33
CA PHE A 839 46.35 -31.77 -9.22
C PHE A 839 45.05 -31.14 -9.69
N VAL A 840 43.92 -31.58 -9.11
CA VAL A 840 42.61 -31.01 -9.42
C VAL A 840 42.51 -29.59 -8.86
N GLU A 841 42.29 -28.61 -9.74
CA GLU A 841 41.98 -27.23 -9.39
C GLU A 841 40.55 -26.83 -9.84
N VAL A 842 40.05 -25.72 -9.29
CA VAL A 842 38.77 -25.14 -9.74
C VAL A 842 38.93 -24.64 -11.18
N GLY A 843 38.06 -25.11 -12.07
CA GLY A 843 38.15 -24.91 -13.52
C GLY A 843 38.57 -26.16 -14.29
N ASP A 844 39.05 -27.21 -13.62
CA ASP A 844 39.41 -28.49 -14.25
C ASP A 844 38.19 -29.40 -14.42
N ARG A 845 38.18 -30.17 -15.51
CA ARG A 845 37.24 -31.28 -15.68
C ARG A 845 37.86 -32.56 -15.16
N VAL A 846 37.27 -33.12 -14.11
CA VAL A 846 37.77 -34.30 -13.39
C VAL A 846 36.87 -35.49 -13.66
N THR A 847 37.48 -36.60 -14.04
CA THR A 847 36.80 -37.90 -14.14
C THR A 847 37.21 -38.77 -12.96
N TYR A 848 36.24 -39.27 -12.20
CA TYR A 848 36.45 -40.09 -11.02
C TYR A 848 35.49 -41.30 -11.01
N CYS A 849 35.74 -42.31 -10.20
CA CYS A 849 34.79 -43.40 -9.91
C CYS A 849 34.76 -43.72 -8.41
N PHE A 850 33.76 -44.47 -7.95
CA PHE A 850 33.74 -44.95 -6.56
C PHE A 850 34.46 -46.31 -6.44
N ALA A 851 35.14 -46.57 -5.33
CA ALA A 851 35.92 -47.80 -5.10
C ALA A 851 35.06 -49.08 -5.12
N ASP A 852 33.79 -48.98 -4.73
CA ASP A 852 32.81 -50.07 -4.77
C ASP A 852 32.14 -50.23 -6.15
N ALA A 853 32.40 -49.31 -7.09
CA ALA A 853 31.92 -49.34 -8.48
C ALA A 853 32.96 -48.74 -9.44
N PRO A 854 34.13 -49.39 -9.64
CA PRO A 854 35.23 -48.83 -10.44
C PRO A 854 34.90 -48.60 -11.92
N ASP A 855 33.86 -49.26 -12.43
CA ASP A 855 33.35 -49.10 -13.79
C ASP A 855 32.38 -47.90 -13.95
N ASP A 856 31.89 -47.32 -12.85
CA ASP A 856 30.96 -46.18 -12.84
C ASP A 856 31.72 -44.85 -12.77
N ARG A 857 32.08 -44.31 -13.95
CA ARG A 857 32.88 -43.10 -14.10
C ARG A 857 32.01 -41.85 -14.21
N HIS A 858 32.25 -40.88 -13.35
CA HIS A 858 31.59 -39.58 -13.33
C HIS A 858 32.57 -38.52 -13.81
N SER A 859 32.15 -37.64 -14.74
CA SER A 859 32.97 -36.52 -15.22
C SER A 859 32.30 -35.19 -14.86
N VAL A 860 33.00 -34.37 -14.10
CA VAL A 860 32.48 -33.12 -13.55
C VAL A 860 33.46 -31.97 -13.78
N LEU A 861 32.95 -30.81 -14.15
CA LEU A 861 33.68 -29.55 -14.17
C LEU A 861 33.50 -28.89 -12.80
N ILE A 862 34.60 -28.71 -12.07
CA ILE A 862 34.55 -28.04 -10.76
C ILE A 862 34.58 -26.53 -11.01
N VAL A 863 33.60 -25.79 -10.50
CA VAL A 863 33.48 -24.34 -10.65
C VAL A 863 33.24 -23.68 -9.29
N ASP A 864 33.50 -22.39 -9.17
CA ASP A 864 33.19 -21.59 -7.96
C ASP A 864 31.74 -21.02 -7.97
N SER A 865 30.92 -21.41 -8.96
CA SER A 865 29.53 -20.98 -9.17
C SER A 865 28.53 -22.14 -8.98
N GLU A 866 27.22 -21.91 -9.07
CA GLU A 866 26.20 -22.92 -8.78
C GLU A 866 26.37 -24.22 -9.60
N SER A 867 26.05 -25.36 -8.95
CA SER A 867 26.10 -26.65 -9.61
C SER A 867 25.00 -26.77 -10.68
N ASN A 868 25.34 -27.25 -11.86
CA ASN A 868 24.38 -27.64 -12.88
C ASN A 868 24.59 -29.11 -13.24
N ALA A 869 23.83 -29.98 -12.58
CA ALA A 869 23.93 -31.43 -12.74
C ALA A 869 23.70 -31.89 -14.19
N LYS A 870 22.87 -31.19 -14.97
CA LYS A 870 22.59 -31.52 -16.38
C LYS A 870 23.76 -31.19 -17.31
N MET A 871 24.61 -30.23 -16.92
CA MET A 871 25.81 -29.84 -17.68
C MET A 871 27.11 -30.49 -17.13
N GLY A 872 27.00 -31.34 -16.11
CA GLY A 872 28.15 -31.93 -15.42
C GLY A 872 29.03 -30.89 -14.73
N ILE A 873 28.43 -29.82 -14.19
CA ILE A 873 29.12 -28.73 -13.50
C ILE A 873 28.79 -28.83 -12.02
N ILE A 874 29.79 -28.89 -11.15
CA ILE A 874 29.60 -28.94 -9.70
C ILE A 874 30.35 -27.79 -9.03
N ASN A 875 29.71 -27.20 -8.02
CA ASN A 875 30.32 -26.16 -7.21
C ASN A 875 31.47 -26.76 -6.37
N GLU A 876 32.54 -25.99 -6.17
CA GLU A 876 33.71 -26.36 -5.37
C GLU A 876 33.36 -26.78 -3.93
N GLN A 877 32.26 -26.29 -3.37
CA GLN A 877 31.80 -26.62 -2.01
C GLN A 877 31.00 -27.93 -1.94
N THR A 878 30.70 -28.58 -3.07
CA THR A 878 30.02 -29.88 -3.05
C THR A 878 30.92 -30.94 -2.39
N PRO A 879 30.38 -31.90 -1.60
CA PRO A 879 31.20 -32.92 -0.93
C PRO A 879 32.10 -33.70 -1.86
N VAL A 880 31.65 -33.94 -3.10
CA VAL A 880 32.46 -34.59 -4.14
C VAL A 880 33.60 -33.68 -4.61
N ALA A 881 33.33 -32.41 -4.92
CA ALA A 881 34.38 -31.47 -5.34
C ALA A 881 35.44 -31.28 -4.24
N GLN A 882 35.03 -31.20 -2.97
CA GLN A 882 35.93 -31.09 -1.82
C GLN A 882 36.88 -32.29 -1.68
N VAL A 883 36.42 -33.49 -2.04
CA VAL A 883 37.26 -34.69 -2.01
C VAL A 883 38.19 -34.77 -3.23
N LEU A 884 37.77 -34.22 -4.38
CA LEU A 884 38.56 -34.24 -5.60
C LEU A 884 39.61 -33.14 -5.64
N LEU A 885 39.31 -31.94 -5.12
CA LEU A 885 40.21 -30.79 -5.13
C LEU A 885 41.53 -31.11 -4.40
N GLY A 886 42.64 -30.83 -5.08
CA GLY A 886 43.99 -31.14 -4.59
C GLY A 886 44.41 -32.61 -4.70
N SER A 887 43.57 -33.49 -5.25
CA SER A 887 43.94 -34.89 -5.54
C SER A 887 44.60 -35.02 -6.92
N SER A 888 45.51 -35.99 -7.08
CA SER A 888 46.13 -36.37 -8.35
C SER A 888 45.45 -37.59 -8.99
N PRO A 889 45.61 -37.84 -10.30
CA PRO A 889 45.16 -39.07 -10.92
C PRO A 889 45.74 -40.30 -10.20
N GLY A 890 44.88 -41.19 -9.70
CA GLY A 890 45.25 -42.35 -8.89
C GLY A 890 44.95 -42.22 -7.40
N ASP A 891 44.73 -41.00 -6.89
CA ASP A 891 44.45 -40.76 -5.48
C ASP A 891 43.06 -41.24 -5.07
N VAL A 892 42.96 -41.67 -3.80
CA VAL A 892 41.73 -42.18 -3.18
C VAL A 892 41.26 -41.22 -2.10
N GLY A 893 40.19 -40.51 -2.38
CA GLY A 893 39.55 -39.59 -1.44
C GLY A 893 38.36 -40.26 -0.73
N GLN A 894 38.12 -39.93 0.54
CA GLN A 894 37.02 -40.51 1.30
C GLN A 894 35.83 -39.54 1.33
N LEU A 895 34.72 -39.92 0.69
CA LEU A 895 33.48 -39.16 0.69
C LEU A 895 32.64 -39.52 1.91
N GLU A 896 32.42 -38.54 2.77
CA GLU A 896 31.48 -38.63 3.89
C GLU A 896 30.31 -37.69 3.64
N VAL A 897 29.12 -38.26 3.40
CA VAL A 897 27.87 -37.51 3.29
C VAL A 897 27.02 -37.87 4.50
N THR A 898 26.53 -36.84 5.22
CA THR A 898 25.73 -37.00 6.44
C THR A 898 24.51 -37.90 6.17
N GLY A 899 24.44 -39.06 6.83
CA GLY A 899 23.35 -40.03 6.67
C GLY A 899 23.59 -41.17 5.67
N GLN A 900 24.74 -41.23 4.98
CA GLN A 900 25.12 -42.34 4.09
C GLN A 900 26.40 -43.06 4.55
N ARG A 901 26.61 -44.30 4.07
CA ARG A 901 27.88 -45.03 4.29
C ARG A 901 29.02 -44.30 3.58
N SER A 902 30.14 -44.11 4.26
CA SER A 902 31.35 -43.52 3.67
C SER A 902 31.79 -44.34 2.45
N ARG A 903 32.06 -43.65 1.33
CA ARG A 903 32.49 -44.27 0.06
C ARG A 903 33.83 -43.68 -0.35
N GLN A 904 34.70 -44.50 -0.92
CA GLN A 904 35.99 -44.06 -1.46
C GLN A 904 35.82 -43.65 -2.93
N LEU A 905 36.46 -42.55 -3.32
CA LEU A 905 36.48 -41.95 -4.65
C LEU A 905 37.89 -42.09 -5.23
N HIS A 906 38.02 -42.60 -6.44
CA HIS A 906 39.28 -42.67 -7.18
C HIS A 906 39.29 -41.63 -8.29
N VAL A 907 40.30 -40.75 -8.31
CA VAL A 907 40.51 -39.82 -9.42
C VAL A 907 41.14 -40.58 -10.59
N LEU A 908 40.51 -40.54 -11.77
CA LEU A 908 40.97 -41.28 -12.94
C LEU A 908 41.67 -40.40 -13.97
N LYS A 909 41.18 -39.19 -14.19
CA LYS A 909 41.72 -38.26 -15.19
C LYS A 909 41.38 -36.83 -14.83
N ILE A 910 42.32 -35.92 -15.07
CA ILE A 910 42.12 -34.47 -14.97
C ILE A 910 42.35 -33.88 -16.36
N GLN A 911 41.45 -33.00 -16.80
CA GLN A 911 41.56 -32.27 -18.07
C GLN A 911 41.56 -30.77 -17.78
N ARG A 912 42.74 -30.16 -17.94
CA ARG A 912 42.96 -28.71 -17.83
C ARG A 912 42.74 -28.07 -19.20
N ARG A 913 42.04 -26.93 -19.23
CA ARG A 913 41.48 -26.34 -20.46
C ARG A 913 42.51 -25.81 -21.48
N ASP A 914 43.81 -25.83 -21.15
CA ASP A 914 44.88 -25.26 -21.98
C ASP A 914 45.49 -26.23 -23.03
N ASP A 915 45.17 -27.52 -23.01
CA ASP A 915 45.81 -28.53 -23.87
C ASP A 915 45.15 -28.78 -25.26
N GLU A 916 44.12 -28.02 -25.66
CA GLU A 916 43.49 -28.18 -26.99
C GLU A 916 44.29 -27.52 -28.15
N ARG A 917 45.56 -27.17 -27.94
CA ARG A 917 46.51 -26.74 -29.00
C ARG A 917 47.70 -27.67 -29.11
N SER A 918 47.49 -28.95 -29.39
CA SER A 918 48.45 -29.83 -30.10
C SER A 918 47.86 -31.23 -30.33
N SER A 919 47.01 -31.41 -31.34
CA SER A 919 46.87 -32.66 -32.12
C SER A 919 46.23 -32.36 -33.46
#